data_AF-A0A9N7W1G9-F1
#
_entry.id   AF-A0A9N7W1G9-F1
#
_cell.length_a   1.000
_cell.length_b   1.000
_cell.length_c   1.000
_cell.angle_alpha   90.00
_cell.angle_beta   90.00
_cell.angle_gamma   90.00
#
_symmetry.space_group_name_H-M   'P 1'
#
loop_
_entity.id
_entity.type
_entity.pdbx_description
1 polymer ?
#
loop_
_entity_poly.entity_id
_entity_poly.type
_entity_poly.pdbx_seq_one_letter_code
_entity_poly.pdbx_strand_id
1 'polypeptide(L)'
;MSDVRVNLGEPCPAPVRPPSNEAPWPDLQSPQPAGQPSSADASPSPCAETNGLLSLPWEIITHIASYLPAQYVTTVLPKVCQKLGYLLKDTSSWRLRARRLIGSQAGFPVGPREDFDWPTACLEMEQLIICWKGRAQLLPGQAQQEEEESHQVRQQQQARQDREPGEEGQDDGREAEVEGAGVAVIEEERDHRMRFDGEDGALNHQENLADPGNLGNGRQGEMEQSQTCRCPSPPSALERITIPTNHNDSVNSVLLVGGEGKVCATASRDRNVKLWDLQVGSTGTLLHTLGGQDASHTHRGWVWCLASRGSLMVSGGFDSSVRLWDLQAGGAVGGLIRTDSAVLCLSCQTDVLLAGTMNKRITMWDTRDDKYIISGSTDGTVAVYDRRAGKVLKKLQLTSHLRSMSYSGSEVWAGDCKGMLRSFSMQAGTLKDKWSKFDVGHTAMVTGVHRSHGSLYTCSSDRTVKVSSTATTAEFYICLHELQANGQNTTEMADCAPSVATEAVLMPSCELPENMTKIKGYDFNQGVDLHQVLKSYLTTGFQASSLSLAIQQINLMIEKRLEPVEAGEGAESGESSPRSGCTIFLGYTSNLISSGVRESIRYLAEHKMVDVIVTTAGGIEEDFIKCLAHTYLGDFSLPGKELRLKGINRIGNLLVPNDNYCKFEDWVIPILDQMLLEQNTEGTRWTPSKMIHRLGKEINNTESVYYWAYKNNIPVFSPALTDGSLGDMIYFHSFKSPGLVLDIVEDIRRMNSQAVFAKKSGMIILGGGLVKHHIANANLMRNGADYAVFVNTGQEFDGSDSGARPDEAVSWGKIRTDAKPVKVYADASLVFPLIVAETFALHADKLTAGKKAD
;
A
#
# COMPACT_ATOMS: atom_id res chain seq x y z
N MET A 1 19.44 27.75 -58.59
CA MET A 1 20.69 28.46 -58.25
C MET A 1 21.39 27.66 -57.18
N SER A 2 22.70 27.41 -57.34
CA SER A 2 23.65 26.85 -56.34
C SER A 2 23.15 25.65 -55.52
N ASP A 3 23.41 24.40 -55.92
CA ASP A 3 24.71 23.71 -55.82
C ASP A 3 25.44 23.90 -54.48
N VAL A 4 25.50 22.82 -53.69
CA VAL A 4 26.60 22.54 -52.75
C VAL A 4 27.06 21.11 -53.01
N ARG A 5 28.37 20.93 -53.23
CA ARG A 5 28.96 19.72 -53.79
C ARG A 5 29.26 18.65 -52.74
N VAL A 6 29.16 17.40 -53.18
CA VAL A 6 29.85 16.23 -52.60
C VAL A 6 31.36 16.44 -52.72
N ASN A 7 32.12 16.02 -51.70
CA ASN A 7 33.56 15.77 -51.82
C ASN A 7 33.92 14.50 -51.03
N LEU A 8 34.74 13.63 -51.63
CA LEU A 8 35.17 12.33 -51.09
C LEU A 8 36.68 12.32 -50.87
N GLY A 9 37.13 11.55 -49.88
CA GLY A 9 38.51 11.03 -49.77
C GLY A 9 39.45 11.80 -48.85
N GLU A 10 39.84 11.22 -47.70
CA GLU A 10 41.01 10.33 -47.59
C GLU A 10 41.02 9.61 -46.20
N PRO A 11 41.86 8.56 -45.97
CA PRO A 11 41.37 7.34 -45.31
C PRO A 11 41.81 7.08 -43.85
N CYS A 12 41.07 6.20 -43.17
CA CYS A 12 41.47 5.56 -41.91
C CYS A 12 42.58 4.50 -42.12
N PRO A 13 43.48 4.31 -41.13
CA PRO A 13 44.52 3.28 -41.19
C PRO A 13 43.98 1.86 -40.94
N ALA A 14 44.63 0.88 -41.58
CA ALA A 14 44.26 -0.54 -41.61
C ALA A 14 44.79 -1.33 -40.38
N PRO A 15 44.26 -2.55 -40.09
CA PRO A 15 44.52 -3.25 -38.83
C PRO A 15 45.84 -4.06 -38.83
N VAL A 16 46.43 -4.19 -37.63
CA VAL A 16 47.65 -5.00 -37.39
C VAL A 16 47.27 -6.46 -37.14
N ARG A 17 48.04 -7.39 -37.76
CA ARG A 17 47.85 -8.85 -37.65
C ARG A 17 48.35 -9.41 -36.31
N PRO A 18 47.78 -10.53 -35.82
CA PRO A 18 48.35 -11.29 -34.70
C PRO A 18 49.52 -12.18 -35.17
N PRO A 19 50.50 -12.47 -34.31
CA PRO A 19 51.48 -13.54 -34.54
C PRO A 19 50.93 -14.90 -34.07
N SER A 20 51.11 -15.90 -34.91
CA SER A 20 50.93 -17.33 -34.60
C SER A 20 52.16 -17.91 -33.89
N ASN A 21 51.97 -18.93 -33.03
CA ASN A 21 52.94 -20.00 -32.87
C ASN A 21 52.27 -21.26 -32.29
N GLU A 22 52.70 -22.43 -32.75
CA GLU A 22 52.12 -23.74 -32.42
C GLU A 22 53.02 -24.57 -31.48
N ALA A 23 52.37 -25.37 -30.61
CA ALA A 23 52.82 -26.69 -30.12
C ALA A 23 54.14 -26.80 -29.29
N PRO A 24 54.41 -27.94 -28.60
CA PRO A 24 53.59 -29.16 -28.43
C PRO A 24 53.29 -29.55 -26.97
N TRP A 25 52.36 -30.50 -26.79
CA TRP A 25 52.15 -31.26 -25.55
C TRP A 25 53.03 -32.53 -25.56
N PRO A 26 53.51 -33.03 -24.40
CA PRO A 26 54.05 -34.39 -24.27
C PRO A 26 52.99 -35.39 -23.74
N ASP A 27 53.03 -36.59 -24.31
CA ASP A 27 52.14 -37.74 -24.04
C ASP A 27 52.58 -38.62 -22.83
N LEU A 28 51.81 -39.70 -22.61
CA LEU A 28 52.05 -40.88 -21.73
C LEU A 28 51.79 -40.62 -20.22
N GLN A 29 51.24 -41.56 -19.43
CA GLN A 29 51.03 -43.00 -19.64
C GLN A 29 49.94 -43.57 -18.70
N SER A 30 49.33 -44.71 -19.04
CA SER A 30 48.55 -45.55 -18.11
C SER A 30 49.18 -46.93 -17.96
N PRO A 31 49.13 -47.54 -16.77
CA PRO A 31 48.69 -48.95 -16.70
C PRO A 31 47.75 -49.26 -15.51
N GLN A 32 47.33 -50.54 -15.41
CA GLN A 32 46.15 -51.05 -14.68
C GLN A 32 46.46 -51.60 -13.24
N PRO A 33 45.78 -52.63 -12.65
CA PRO A 33 44.92 -52.40 -11.48
C PRO A 33 45.11 -53.39 -10.29
N ALA A 34 44.12 -53.40 -9.38
CA ALA A 34 43.77 -54.44 -8.38
C ALA A 34 44.45 -54.40 -6.98
N GLY A 35 43.63 -54.54 -5.92
CA GLY A 35 44.10 -54.64 -4.52
C GLY A 35 43.05 -54.38 -3.42
N GLN A 36 42.17 -55.35 -3.16
CA GLN A 36 41.50 -55.61 -1.86
C GLN A 36 41.73 -57.11 -1.53
N PRO A 37 41.48 -57.66 -0.31
CA PRO A 37 40.90 -57.10 0.93
C PRO A 37 41.65 -57.45 2.25
N SER A 38 41.15 -56.97 3.42
CA SER A 38 41.12 -57.58 4.79
C SER A 38 41.18 -56.46 5.87
N SER A 39 40.25 -56.18 6.80
CA SER A 39 39.38 -56.95 7.72
C SER A 39 39.96 -57.15 9.14
N ALA A 40 39.41 -56.40 10.12
CA ALA A 40 39.47 -56.58 11.58
C ALA A 40 40.86 -56.46 12.27
N ASP A 41 41.03 -56.01 13.53
CA ASP A 41 40.05 -55.66 14.57
C ASP A 41 40.64 -54.70 15.65
N ALA A 42 39.78 -54.24 16.58
CA ALA A 42 40.05 -53.73 17.94
C ALA A 42 40.71 -52.33 18.19
N SER A 43 39.90 -51.45 18.79
CA SER A 43 40.23 -50.20 19.53
C SER A 43 40.80 -50.49 20.95
N PRO A 44 40.95 -49.54 21.91
CA PRO A 44 40.89 -48.06 21.86
C PRO A 44 42.03 -47.30 22.62
N SER A 45 42.26 -46.00 22.32
CA SER A 45 42.79 -44.91 23.20
C SER A 45 43.17 -43.66 22.35
N PRO A 46 43.44 -42.46 22.90
CA PRO A 46 42.47 -41.54 23.50
C PRO A 46 42.42 -40.16 22.78
N CYS A 47 41.50 -39.28 23.19
CA CYS A 47 41.39 -37.89 22.72
C CYS A 47 42.64 -37.03 23.10
N ALA A 48 42.91 -35.85 22.54
CA ALA A 48 42.15 -34.97 21.65
C ALA A 48 43.08 -33.98 20.91
N GLU A 49 42.66 -33.46 19.75
CA GLU A 49 42.68 -32.02 19.47
C GLU A 49 41.58 -31.70 18.44
N THR A 50 40.71 -30.73 18.73
CA THR A 50 39.35 -30.72 18.16
C THR A 50 39.11 -29.59 17.16
N ASN A 51 39.25 -29.88 15.86
CA ASN A 51 38.64 -29.07 14.79
C ASN A 51 37.16 -29.45 14.63
N GLY A 52 36.29 -28.78 15.38
CA GLY A 52 34.84 -29.00 15.32
C GLY A 52 34.06 -27.83 15.90
N LEU A 53 32.72 -27.89 15.89
CA LEU A 53 31.81 -26.78 16.26
C LEU A 53 32.13 -26.13 17.62
N LEU A 54 32.73 -26.87 18.56
CA LEU A 54 33.12 -26.42 19.90
C LEU A 54 34.48 -25.71 19.99
N SER A 55 35.19 -25.55 18.86
CA SER A 55 36.42 -24.74 18.75
C SER A 55 36.16 -23.29 18.31
N LEU A 56 34.93 -22.98 17.91
CA LEU A 56 34.52 -21.61 17.59
C LEU A 56 34.39 -20.76 18.88
N PRO A 57 34.64 -19.45 18.80
CA PRO A 57 34.31 -18.49 19.86
C PRO A 57 32.85 -18.65 20.31
N TRP A 58 32.60 -18.54 21.61
CA TRP A 58 31.29 -18.78 22.21
C TRP A 58 30.20 -17.83 21.67
N GLU A 59 30.60 -16.63 21.27
CA GLU A 59 29.80 -15.60 20.61
C GLU A 59 29.26 -16.08 19.25
N ILE A 60 30.04 -16.87 18.51
CA ILE A 60 29.63 -17.44 17.23
C ILE A 60 28.68 -18.62 17.46
N ILE A 61 28.98 -19.48 18.44
CA ILE A 61 28.13 -20.62 18.81
C ILE A 61 26.75 -20.13 19.29
N THR A 62 26.70 -19.11 20.15
CA THR A 62 25.45 -18.50 20.63
C THR A 62 24.68 -17.78 19.52
N HIS A 63 25.37 -17.10 18.59
CA HIS A 63 24.73 -16.50 17.43
C HIS A 63 24.12 -17.56 16.50
N ILE A 64 24.83 -18.64 16.17
CA ILE A 64 24.30 -19.78 15.38
C ILE A 64 23.11 -20.42 16.09
N ALA A 65 23.23 -20.67 17.40
CA ALA A 65 22.17 -21.27 18.21
C ALA A 65 20.89 -20.41 18.25
N SER A 66 20.97 -19.08 18.07
CA SER A 66 19.80 -18.19 17.98
C SER A 66 18.98 -18.36 16.69
N TYR A 67 19.46 -19.13 15.70
CA TYR A 67 18.78 -19.34 14.41
C TYR A 67 18.01 -20.67 14.31
N LEU A 68 18.37 -21.68 15.09
CA LEU A 68 17.65 -22.97 15.20
C LEU A 68 16.31 -22.79 15.94
N PRO A 69 15.29 -23.67 15.84
CA PRO A 69 14.05 -23.53 16.63
C PRO A 69 14.26 -23.66 18.14
N ALA A 70 13.54 -22.89 18.96
CA ALA A 70 13.67 -22.87 20.43
C ALA A 70 13.47 -24.27 21.04
N GLN A 71 12.44 -25.00 20.60
CA GLN A 71 12.14 -26.36 21.05
C GLN A 71 13.28 -27.35 20.73
N TYR A 72 14.02 -27.16 19.65
CA TYR A 72 15.17 -27.99 19.29
C TYR A 72 16.38 -27.69 20.20
N VAL A 73 16.60 -26.41 20.52
CA VAL A 73 17.66 -25.97 21.45
C VAL A 73 17.37 -26.42 22.89
N THR A 74 16.11 -26.47 23.32
CA THR A 74 15.77 -26.93 24.68
C THR A 74 15.72 -28.45 24.84
N THR A 75 15.22 -29.19 23.84
CA THR A 75 14.93 -30.64 24.01
C THR A 75 15.91 -31.59 23.33
N VAL A 76 16.64 -31.14 22.30
CA VAL A 76 17.50 -32.00 21.46
C VAL A 76 18.98 -31.71 21.69
N LEU A 77 19.43 -30.46 21.53
CA LEU A 77 20.85 -30.10 21.68
C LEU A 77 21.51 -30.57 23.00
N PRO A 78 20.88 -30.46 24.18
CA PRO A 78 21.46 -30.93 25.44
C PRO A 78 21.66 -32.44 25.51
N LYS A 79 20.87 -33.21 24.74
CA LYS A 79 20.99 -34.68 24.63
C LYS A 79 22.09 -35.09 23.64
N VAL A 80 22.36 -34.26 22.64
CA VAL A 80 23.41 -34.49 21.62
C VAL A 80 24.79 -34.08 22.13
N CYS A 81 24.91 -32.99 22.90
CA CYS A 81 26.18 -32.55 23.48
C CYS A 81 26.00 -31.82 24.81
N GLN A 82 26.57 -32.36 25.88
CA GLN A 82 26.49 -31.74 27.22
C GLN A 82 27.09 -30.32 27.27
N LYS A 83 28.14 -30.01 26.48
CA LYS A 83 28.69 -28.64 26.37
C LYS A 83 27.72 -27.65 25.70
N LEU A 84 26.90 -28.10 24.75
CA LEU A 84 25.87 -27.23 24.14
C LEU A 84 24.65 -27.06 25.07
N GLY A 85 24.50 -27.92 26.08
CA GLY A 85 23.56 -27.72 27.19
C GLY A 85 23.78 -26.44 27.99
N TYR A 86 24.97 -25.82 27.95
CA TYR A 86 25.20 -24.51 28.59
C TYR A 86 24.44 -23.36 27.90
N LEU A 87 24.02 -23.51 26.64
CA LEU A 87 23.17 -22.54 25.93
C LEU A 87 21.79 -22.37 26.60
N LEU A 88 21.29 -23.37 27.33
CA LEU A 88 20.08 -23.23 28.15
C LEU A 88 20.24 -22.20 29.29
N LYS A 89 21.47 -21.99 29.76
CA LYS A 89 21.79 -21.10 30.88
C LYS A 89 22.28 -19.72 30.42
N ASP A 90 22.73 -19.59 29.18
CA ASP A 90 23.20 -18.32 28.62
C ASP A 90 22.02 -17.47 28.12
N THR A 91 21.54 -16.58 28.98
CA THR A 91 20.47 -15.62 28.69
C THR A 91 20.78 -14.69 27.51
N SER A 92 22.05 -14.50 27.15
CA SER A 92 22.47 -13.68 25.99
C SER A 92 21.98 -14.28 24.67
N SER A 93 22.08 -15.61 24.54
CA SER A 93 21.67 -16.34 23.33
C SER A 93 20.16 -16.24 23.07
N TRP A 94 19.36 -16.37 24.14
CA TRP A 94 17.90 -16.25 24.07
C TRP A 94 17.44 -14.80 23.88
N ARG A 95 18.12 -13.81 24.47
CA ARG A 95 17.89 -12.39 24.18
C ARG A 95 18.15 -12.04 22.71
N LEU A 96 19.18 -12.65 22.11
CA LEU A 96 19.49 -12.47 20.67
C LEU A 96 18.38 -13.06 19.79
N ARG A 97 17.91 -14.27 20.13
CA ARG A 97 16.77 -14.94 19.50
C ARG A 97 15.49 -14.09 19.59
N ALA A 98 15.11 -13.62 20.78
CA ALA A 98 13.92 -12.82 20.99
C ALA A 98 13.95 -11.53 20.13
N ARG A 99 15.09 -10.82 20.10
CA ARG A 99 15.28 -9.65 19.23
C ARG A 99 15.12 -9.97 17.74
N ARG A 100 15.52 -11.17 17.29
CA ARG A 100 15.32 -11.61 15.90
C ARG A 100 13.84 -11.92 15.60
N LEU A 101 13.12 -12.55 16.53
CA LEU A 101 11.71 -12.91 16.36
C LEU A 101 10.77 -11.70 16.32
N ILE A 102 11.07 -10.66 17.10
CA ILE A 102 10.24 -9.44 17.22
C ILE A 102 10.71 -8.33 16.24
N GLY A 103 11.91 -8.45 15.67
CA GLY A 103 12.50 -7.51 14.71
C GLY A 103 13.29 -6.38 15.37
N SER A 104 14.25 -5.79 14.64
CA SER A 104 15.24 -4.85 15.18
C SER A 104 14.70 -3.48 15.62
N GLN A 105 13.41 -3.20 15.42
CA GLN A 105 12.77 -1.91 15.68
C GLN A 105 11.80 -1.93 16.89
N ALA A 106 11.55 -3.11 17.47
CA ALA A 106 10.68 -3.26 18.63
C ALA A 106 11.50 -3.52 19.91
N GLY A 107 11.44 -2.58 20.85
CA GLY A 107 11.99 -2.78 22.20
C GLY A 107 11.06 -3.66 23.03
N PHE A 108 11.62 -4.60 23.78
CA PHE A 108 10.85 -5.42 24.72
C PHE A 108 10.29 -4.53 25.84
N PRO A 109 8.96 -4.50 26.09
CA PRO A 109 8.41 -3.72 27.18
C PRO A 109 8.68 -4.40 28.52
N VAL A 110 9.05 -3.58 29.51
CA VAL A 110 9.40 -3.95 30.89
C VAL A 110 10.68 -4.78 31.03
N GLY A 111 11.56 -4.36 31.96
CA GLY A 111 12.83 -5.03 32.20
C GLY A 111 12.64 -6.43 32.78
N PRO A 112 13.29 -7.47 32.23
CA PRO A 112 13.29 -8.79 32.84
C PRO A 112 14.07 -8.73 34.15
N ARG A 113 13.44 -9.19 35.24
CA ARG A 113 14.13 -9.48 36.50
C ARG A 113 15.21 -10.55 36.24
N GLU A 114 16.19 -10.66 37.13
CA GLU A 114 17.38 -11.51 36.91
C GLU A 114 17.02 -12.99 36.67
N ASP A 115 15.84 -13.43 37.14
CA ASP A 115 15.32 -14.81 37.08
C ASP A 115 14.34 -15.09 35.91
N PHE A 116 14.33 -14.27 34.84
CA PHE A 116 13.38 -14.44 33.73
C PHE A 116 13.64 -15.69 32.86
N ASP A 117 12.64 -16.56 32.69
CA ASP A 117 12.72 -17.80 31.90
C ASP A 117 12.68 -17.55 30.38
N TRP A 118 13.84 -17.18 29.84
CA TRP A 118 14.03 -16.92 28.42
C TRP A 118 13.76 -18.11 27.49
N PRO A 119 14.18 -19.36 27.79
CA PRO A 119 13.85 -20.53 26.98
C PRO A 119 12.35 -20.70 26.75
N THR A 120 11.53 -20.63 27.81
CA THR A 120 10.08 -20.80 27.71
C THR A 120 9.44 -19.63 26.95
N ALA A 121 9.81 -18.39 27.28
CA ALA A 121 9.29 -17.21 26.60
C ALA A 121 9.56 -17.22 25.08
N CYS A 122 10.76 -17.66 24.65
CA CYS A 122 11.06 -17.77 23.21
C CYS A 122 10.29 -18.91 22.52
N LEU A 123 10.00 -19.99 23.23
CA LEU A 123 9.23 -21.12 22.73
C LEU A 123 7.74 -20.75 22.54
N GLU A 124 7.17 -20.01 23.50
CA GLU A 124 5.82 -19.43 23.38
C GLU A 124 5.73 -18.40 22.25
N MET A 125 6.75 -17.53 22.08
CA MET A 125 6.80 -16.59 20.94
C MET A 125 6.82 -17.31 19.59
N GLU A 126 7.63 -18.36 19.44
CA GLU A 126 7.66 -19.14 18.20
C GLU A 126 6.32 -19.84 17.94
N GLN A 127 5.67 -20.40 18.96
CA GLN A 127 4.33 -20.97 18.85
C GLN A 127 3.26 -19.93 18.49
N LEU A 128 3.28 -18.74 19.10
CA LEU A 128 2.39 -17.63 18.76
C LEU A 128 2.59 -17.18 17.30
N ILE A 129 3.83 -17.00 16.86
CA ILE A 129 4.15 -16.66 15.47
C ILE A 129 3.65 -17.74 14.50
N ILE A 130 3.76 -19.03 14.85
CA ILE A 130 3.21 -20.13 14.07
C ILE A 130 1.68 -20.10 14.03
N CYS A 131 1.01 -19.88 15.16
CA CYS A 131 -0.46 -19.77 15.22
C CYS A 131 -0.99 -18.59 14.41
N TRP A 132 -0.31 -17.44 14.44
CA TRP A 132 -0.69 -16.26 13.66
C TRP A 132 -0.44 -16.46 12.16
N LYS A 133 0.65 -17.13 11.77
CA LYS A 133 0.88 -17.54 10.37
C LYS A 133 -0.10 -18.62 9.89
N GLY A 134 -0.50 -19.55 10.76
CA GLY A 134 -1.50 -20.58 10.48
C GLY A 134 -2.90 -20.00 10.26
N ARG A 135 -3.30 -18.97 11.03
CA ARG A 135 -4.55 -18.23 10.79
C ARG A 135 -4.62 -17.54 9.43
N ALA A 136 -3.48 -17.20 8.83
CA ALA A 136 -3.43 -16.66 7.47
C ALA A 136 -3.59 -17.74 6.37
N GLN A 137 -3.66 -19.02 6.72
CA GLN A 137 -3.79 -20.15 5.77
C GLN A 137 -5.03 -21.03 6.04
N LEU A 138 -5.84 -20.74 7.06
CA LEU A 138 -7.03 -21.51 7.45
C LEU A 138 -8.29 -20.62 7.55
N LEU A 139 -8.64 -19.96 6.43
CA LEU A 139 -9.95 -19.32 6.24
C LEU A 139 -10.54 -19.62 4.85
N PRO A 140 -10.98 -20.88 4.63
CA PRO A 140 -12.17 -21.12 3.83
C PRO A 140 -13.12 -22.08 4.58
N GLY A 141 -14.17 -21.55 5.24
CA GLY A 141 -15.16 -22.43 5.90
C GLY A 141 -16.08 -21.85 6.98
N GLN A 142 -16.02 -20.57 7.33
CA GLN A 142 -16.90 -20.00 8.39
C GLN A 142 -17.96 -19.01 7.90
N ALA A 143 -18.06 -18.74 6.60
CA ALA A 143 -19.04 -17.81 6.04
C ALA A 143 -20.49 -18.36 5.96
N GLN A 144 -20.70 -19.68 6.12
CA GLN A 144 -22.00 -20.32 5.88
C GLN A 144 -22.92 -20.47 7.10
N GLN A 145 -22.44 -20.22 8.33
CA GLN A 145 -23.29 -20.35 9.53
C GLN A 145 -23.86 -19.01 10.04
N GLU A 146 -23.19 -17.88 9.78
CA GLU A 146 -23.69 -16.55 10.17
C GLU A 146 -24.87 -16.07 9.28
N GLU A 147 -25.01 -16.60 8.06
CA GLU A 147 -26.17 -16.33 7.19
C GLU A 147 -27.46 -17.04 7.67
N GLU A 148 -27.37 -18.22 8.31
CA GLU A 148 -28.56 -18.95 8.76
C GLU A 148 -29.19 -18.33 10.03
N GLU A 149 -28.38 -17.93 11.02
CA GLU A 149 -28.89 -17.29 12.24
C GLU A 149 -29.49 -15.91 11.96
N SER A 150 -28.87 -15.11 11.08
CA SER A 150 -29.39 -13.80 10.68
C SER A 150 -30.69 -13.89 9.87
N HIS A 151 -30.91 -15.00 9.15
CA HIS A 151 -32.20 -15.28 8.49
C HIS A 151 -33.33 -15.59 9.48
N GLN A 152 -33.06 -16.35 10.54
CA GLN A 152 -34.07 -16.70 11.55
C GLN A 152 -34.52 -15.49 12.39
N VAL A 153 -33.60 -14.60 12.77
CA VAL A 153 -33.93 -13.39 13.55
C VAL A 153 -34.81 -12.43 12.74
N ARG A 154 -34.57 -12.29 11.43
CA ARG A 154 -35.43 -11.48 10.54
C ARG A 154 -36.85 -12.04 10.43
N GLN A 155 -37.01 -13.36 10.27
CA GLN A 155 -38.34 -13.98 10.18
C GLN A 155 -39.14 -13.84 11.49
N GLN A 156 -38.50 -13.89 12.67
CA GLN A 156 -39.19 -13.69 13.95
C GLN A 156 -39.61 -12.24 14.20
N GLN A 157 -38.92 -11.24 13.64
CA GLN A 157 -39.34 -9.84 13.73
C GLN A 157 -40.52 -9.52 12.80
N GLN A 158 -40.55 -10.08 11.59
CA GLN A 158 -41.67 -9.92 10.66
C GLN A 158 -42.97 -10.55 11.20
N ALA A 159 -42.91 -11.73 11.83
CA ALA A 159 -44.07 -12.40 12.41
C ALA A 159 -44.71 -11.71 13.64
N ARG A 160 -44.19 -10.55 14.08
CA ARG A 160 -44.73 -9.77 15.20
C ARG A 160 -45.43 -8.46 14.81
N GLN A 161 -45.42 -8.08 13.53
CA GLN A 161 -46.13 -6.87 13.05
C GLN A 161 -47.53 -7.15 12.49
N ASP A 162 -47.86 -8.40 12.13
CA ASP A 162 -49.18 -8.77 11.61
C ASP A 162 -50.14 -9.26 12.71
N ARG A 163 -50.68 -8.36 13.53
CA ARG A 163 -51.91 -8.57 14.32
C ARG A 163 -52.72 -7.28 14.52
N GLU A 164 -53.81 -7.15 13.76
CA GLU A 164 -54.97 -6.28 14.06
C GLU A 164 -55.68 -6.73 15.36
N PRO A 165 -56.41 -5.86 16.11
CA PRO A 165 -57.61 -5.09 15.71
C PRO A 165 -57.49 -3.57 16.03
N GLY A 166 -58.45 -2.67 15.74
CA GLY A 166 -59.78 -2.79 15.12
C GLY A 166 -60.79 -1.83 15.79
N GLU A 167 -61.37 -0.95 14.97
CA GLU A 167 -62.59 -0.12 15.18
C GLU A 167 -62.67 1.10 16.15
N GLU A 168 -63.48 2.06 15.66
CA GLU A 168 -64.18 3.20 16.29
C GLU A 168 -63.46 4.49 16.76
N GLY A 169 -63.93 5.65 16.25
CA GLY A 169 -63.92 6.93 17.01
C GLY A 169 -63.55 8.23 16.27
N GLN A 170 -64.56 8.93 15.75
CA GLN A 170 -64.79 10.40 15.75
C GLN A 170 -63.94 11.28 16.72
N ASP A 171 -63.71 12.59 16.54
CA ASP A 171 -64.01 13.61 15.50
C ASP A 171 -63.19 14.89 15.85
N ASP A 172 -63.14 15.91 14.97
CA ASP A 172 -62.67 17.29 15.19
C ASP A 172 -61.20 17.52 15.70
N GLY A 173 -60.48 18.58 15.33
CA GLY A 173 -60.80 19.65 14.39
C GLY A 173 -59.82 20.84 14.51
N ARG A 174 -59.32 21.29 13.36
CA ARG A 174 -59.01 22.70 12.99
C ARG A 174 -57.98 23.55 13.77
N GLU A 175 -57.09 24.11 12.95
CA GLU A 175 -56.70 25.55 12.88
C GLU A 175 -55.73 26.08 13.97
N ALA A 176 -54.79 27.01 13.70
CA ALA A 176 -54.50 27.77 12.47
C ALA A 176 -52.99 28.03 12.25
N GLU A 177 -52.67 28.46 11.04
CA GLU A 177 -51.34 28.81 10.49
C GLU A 177 -51.11 30.35 10.47
N VAL A 178 -49.89 30.78 10.09
CA VAL A 178 -49.37 32.15 9.78
C VAL A 178 -49.37 33.20 10.92
N GLU A 179 -48.52 34.24 10.98
CA GLU A 179 -47.36 34.75 10.18
C GLU A 179 -46.37 35.50 11.11
N GLY A 180 -45.12 35.80 10.68
CA GLY A 180 -44.35 36.93 11.26
C GLY A 180 -42.82 36.86 11.18
N ALA A 181 -42.23 37.40 10.10
CA ALA A 181 -40.80 37.39 9.79
C ALA A 181 -39.80 37.99 10.82
N GLY A 182 -38.60 37.40 10.91
CA GLY A 182 -37.36 38.16 10.68
C GLY A 182 -36.21 38.13 11.71
N VAL A 183 -35.00 37.85 11.18
CA VAL A 183 -33.66 38.34 11.61
C VAL A 183 -32.82 37.52 12.61
N ALA A 184 -31.57 37.26 12.17
CA ALA A 184 -30.34 36.89 12.90
C ALA A 184 -30.27 35.52 13.64
N VAL A 185 -29.44 34.63 13.09
CA VAL A 185 -29.02 33.37 13.73
C VAL A 185 -27.77 33.58 14.58
N ILE A 186 -27.92 33.55 15.90
CA ILE A 186 -26.88 33.19 16.88
C ILE A 186 -27.62 32.45 18.01
N GLU A 187 -27.36 31.16 18.21
CA GLU A 187 -27.80 30.47 19.44
C GLU A 187 -26.66 29.67 20.06
N GLU A 188 -26.53 29.83 21.38
CA GLU A 188 -25.71 29.02 22.28
C GLU A 188 -26.58 27.90 22.84
N GLU A 189 -26.10 26.65 22.83
CA GLU A 189 -26.81 25.56 23.52
C GLU A 189 -26.70 25.71 25.05
N ARG A 190 -27.83 25.50 25.75
CA ARG A 190 -27.88 25.45 27.23
C ARG A 190 -28.16 24.05 27.75
N ASP A 191 -27.46 23.76 28.84
CA ASP A 191 -27.48 22.55 29.64
C ASP A 191 -28.83 22.31 30.35
N HIS A 192 -29.25 21.05 30.48
CA HIS A 192 -30.40 20.63 31.30
C HIS A 192 -30.05 19.40 32.14
N ARG A 193 -30.19 19.56 33.46
CA ARG A 193 -29.77 18.60 34.49
C ARG A 193 -30.96 18.30 35.40
N MET A 194 -31.26 17.03 35.66
CA MET A 194 -32.24 16.60 36.66
C MET A 194 -31.59 15.73 37.74
N ARG A 195 -32.03 15.92 38.99
CA ARG A 195 -31.60 15.17 40.20
C ARG A 195 -32.55 14.03 40.49
N PHE A 196 -32.07 13.03 41.23
CA PHE A 196 -32.86 12.34 42.27
C PHE A 196 -31.96 12.02 43.47
N ASP A 197 -32.52 12.15 44.68
CA ASP A 197 -31.91 11.85 45.99
C ASP A 197 -32.62 10.63 46.62
N GLY A 198 -31.98 9.93 47.57
CA GLY A 198 -32.66 9.01 48.51
C GLY A 198 -31.90 7.73 48.89
N GLU A 199 -31.60 7.56 50.17
CA GLU A 199 -30.92 6.39 50.77
C GLU A 199 -31.87 5.46 51.56
N ASP A 200 -31.35 4.24 51.84
CA ASP A 200 -31.33 3.54 53.14
C ASP A 200 -32.23 2.32 53.50
N GLY A 201 -31.56 1.28 54.05
CA GLY A 201 -32.08 0.17 54.88
C GLY A 201 -32.47 -1.18 54.19
N ALA A 202 -32.24 -2.38 54.76
CA ALA A 202 -31.37 -2.83 55.87
C ALA A 202 -31.21 -4.39 55.92
N LEU A 203 -30.02 -4.87 56.34
CA LEU A 203 -29.71 -6.09 57.16
C LEU A 203 -30.39 -7.48 56.91
N ASN A 204 -29.61 -8.55 56.63
CA ASN A 204 -29.10 -9.51 57.65
C ASN A 204 -28.39 -10.83 57.13
N HIS A 205 -27.53 -11.40 58.00
CA HIS A 205 -27.02 -12.81 58.12
C HIS A 205 -25.92 -13.41 57.19
N GLN A 206 -24.65 -13.13 57.53
CA GLN A 206 -23.68 -14.03 58.24
C GLN A 206 -23.73 -15.56 57.93
N GLU A 207 -22.79 -16.12 57.15
CA GLU A 207 -21.49 -16.78 57.50
C GLU A 207 -21.52 -18.17 58.23
N ASN A 208 -20.95 -19.25 57.62
CA ASN A 208 -19.61 -19.82 57.97
C ASN A 208 -19.30 -21.28 57.47
N LEU A 209 -18.10 -21.44 56.88
CA LEU A 209 -17.03 -22.47 57.06
C LEU A 209 -17.25 -24.02 56.98
N ALA A 210 -16.56 -24.62 55.99
CA ALA A 210 -15.45 -25.62 56.10
C ALA A 210 -15.65 -27.17 56.31
N ASP A 211 -15.16 -27.92 55.30
CA ASP A 211 -14.30 -29.15 55.37
C ASP A 211 -14.91 -30.55 55.73
N PRO A 212 -14.16 -31.69 55.67
CA PRO A 212 -13.83 -32.47 54.45
C PRO A 212 -14.35 -33.94 54.44
N GLY A 213 -14.14 -34.68 53.33
CA GLY A 213 -14.41 -36.14 53.26
C GLY A 213 -13.60 -36.88 52.18
N ASN A 214 -13.01 -38.03 52.55
CA ASN A 214 -12.10 -38.86 51.73
C ASN A 214 -12.51 -40.35 51.82
N LEU A 215 -12.32 -41.15 50.76
CA LEU A 215 -12.37 -42.64 50.60
C LEU A 215 -12.61 -42.96 49.10
N GLY A 216 -12.00 -43.94 48.40
CA GLY A 216 -10.98 -44.94 48.75
C GLY A 216 -10.42 -45.67 47.49
N ASN A 217 -9.48 -46.61 47.68
CA ASN A 217 -8.60 -47.20 46.65
C ASN A 217 -9.24 -48.14 45.59
N GLY A 218 -8.59 -48.23 44.41
CA GLY A 218 -8.70 -49.32 43.41
C GLY A 218 -7.46 -49.35 42.48
N ARG A 219 -6.97 -50.54 42.08
CA ARG A 219 -5.64 -50.74 41.45
C ARG A 219 -5.69 -51.23 39.98
N GLN A 220 -4.58 -50.94 39.26
CA GLN A 220 -4.00 -51.65 38.10
C GLN A 220 -4.67 -51.56 36.72
N GLY A 221 -3.82 -51.36 35.69
CA GLY A 221 -4.14 -51.47 34.26
C GLY A 221 -3.23 -50.59 33.39
N GLU A 222 -2.24 -51.18 32.72
CA GLU A 222 -1.42 -50.49 31.71
C GLU A 222 -2.09 -50.50 30.34
N MET A 223 -1.85 -49.43 29.56
CA MET A 223 -1.63 -49.36 28.10
C MET A 223 -2.35 -48.22 27.38
N GLU A 224 -1.70 -47.77 26.31
CA GLU A 224 -1.94 -46.57 25.53
C GLU A 224 -3.33 -46.51 24.89
N GLN A 225 -3.96 -45.33 24.90
CA GLN A 225 -5.02 -44.99 23.95
C GLN A 225 -5.13 -43.47 23.72
N SER A 226 -4.75 -43.07 22.52
CA SER A 226 -5.28 -41.94 21.73
C SER A 226 -6.16 -40.91 22.47
N GLN A 227 -5.57 -39.82 22.99
CA GLN A 227 -6.36 -38.66 23.37
C GLN A 227 -6.81 -37.86 22.14
N THR A 228 -8.10 -37.99 21.82
CA THR A 228 -8.80 -37.11 20.89
C THR A 228 -8.81 -35.69 21.43
N CYS A 229 -8.45 -34.72 20.56
CA CYS A 229 -8.45 -33.31 20.95
C CYS A 229 -9.88 -32.84 21.24
N ARG A 230 -10.11 -32.30 22.44
CA ARG A 230 -11.35 -31.58 22.77
C ARG A 230 -11.41 -30.30 21.94
N CYS A 231 -12.59 -29.97 21.42
CA CYS A 231 -12.83 -28.69 20.75
C CYS A 231 -12.50 -27.51 21.69
N PRO A 232 -11.85 -26.45 21.20
CA PRO A 232 -11.82 -25.17 21.92
C PRO A 232 -13.26 -24.63 22.04
N SER A 233 -13.57 -24.04 23.19
CA SER A 233 -14.79 -23.26 23.41
C SER A 233 -14.88 -22.07 22.44
N PRO A 234 -16.09 -21.55 22.14
CA PRO A 234 -16.25 -20.39 21.26
C PRO A 234 -15.48 -19.15 21.76
N PRO A 235 -15.11 -18.21 20.86
CA PRO A 235 -14.39 -17.00 21.24
C PRO A 235 -15.21 -16.14 22.19
N SER A 236 -14.54 -15.56 23.19
CA SER A 236 -15.13 -14.64 24.16
C SER A 236 -15.66 -13.37 23.49
N ALA A 237 -16.83 -12.91 23.90
CA ALA A 237 -17.45 -11.68 23.42
C ALA A 237 -16.56 -10.44 23.62
N LEU A 238 -16.77 -9.41 22.80
CA LEU A 238 -16.09 -8.12 22.87
C LEU A 238 -16.15 -7.51 24.27
N GLU A 239 -15.01 -7.42 24.95
CA GLU A 239 -14.91 -6.93 26.31
C GLU A 239 -14.98 -5.39 26.35
N ARG A 240 -16.08 -4.85 26.88
CA ARG A 240 -16.31 -3.40 26.98
C ARG A 240 -15.74 -2.84 28.29
N ILE A 241 -14.48 -2.41 28.26
CA ILE A 241 -13.87 -1.65 29.36
C ILE A 241 -14.36 -0.21 29.32
N THR A 242 -14.89 0.30 30.45
CA THR A 242 -15.33 1.70 30.59
C THR A 242 -14.49 2.39 31.65
N ILE A 243 -13.69 3.37 31.24
CA ILE A 243 -12.81 4.13 32.13
C ILE A 243 -13.64 5.17 32.92
N PRO A 244 -13.55 5.23 34.26
CA PRO A 244 -14.32 6.16 35.07
C PRO A 244 -13.88 7.61 34.82
N THR A 245 -14.84 8.54 34.90
CA THR A 245 -14.65 9.96 34.59
C THR A 245 -13.85 10.70 35.68
N ASN A 246 -12.51 10.56 35.67
CA ASN A 246 -11.59 11.41 36.45
C ASN A 246 -11.11 12.66 35.67
N HIS A 247 -11.66 12.88 34.47
CA HIS A 247 -11.51 14.13 33.73
C HIS A 247 -12.65 15.08 34.07
N ASN A 248 -12.34 16.37 34.25
CA ASN A 248 -13.33 17.38 34.64
C ASN A 248 -14.09 17.98 33.44
N ASP A 249 -13.78 17.54 32.22
CA ASP A 249 -14.36 17.99 30.96
C ASP A 249 -14.13 16.89 29.88
N SER A 250 -14.84 17.00 28.77
CA SER A 250 -14.77 16.18 27.58
C SER A 250 -13.35 15.79 27.13
N VAL A 251 -13.19 14.51 26.75
CA VAL A 251 -11.96 13.92 26.21
C VAL A 251 -12.01 14.01 24.68
N ASN A 252 -11.04 14.69 24.07
CA ASN A 252 -11.02 14.89 22.60
C ASN A 252 -10.13 13.85 21.87
N SER A 253 -9.17 13.22 22.56
CA SER A 253 -8.23 12.28 21.95
C SER A 253 -7.80 11.20 22.94
N VAL A 254 -7.60 9.99 22.41
CA VAL A 254 -7.12 8.80 23.13
C VAL A 254 -5.98 8.15 22.34
N LEU A 255 -5.00 7.58 23.03
CA LEU A 255 -3.82 6.96 22.43
C LEU A 255 -3.37 5.75 23.27
N LEU A 256 -3.29 4.58 22.65
CA LEU A 256 -2.66 3.42 23.29
C LEU A 256 -1.13 3.56 23.21
N VAL A 257 -0.47 3.33 24.33
CA VAL A 257 0.97 3.55 24.52
C VAL A 257 1.69 2.21 24.62
N GLY A 258 2.82 2.07 23.93
CA GLY A 258 3.68 0.88 24.04
C GLY A 258 3.22 -0.36 23.28
N GLY A 259 2.26 -0.25 22.36
CA GLY A 259 1.88 -1.31 21.40
C GLY A 259 1.05 -2.48 21.95
N GLU A 260 1.14 -2.80 23.24
CA GLU A 260 0.42 -3.93 23.86
C GLU A 260 -0.93 -3.56 24.50
N GLY A 261 -1.41 -2.33 24.32
CA GLY A 261 -2.71 -1.88 24.85
C GLY A 261 -2.80 -1.75 26.39
N LYS A 262 -1.71 -2.01 27.12
CA LYS A 262 -1.66 -1.99 28.60
C LYS A 262 -1.85 -0.59 29.19
N VAL A 263 -1.33 0.44 28.53
CA VAL A 263 -1.42 1.83 28.98
C VAL A 263 -2.17 2.67 27.96
N CYS A 264 -3.16 3.41 28.44
CA CYS A 264 -3.98 4.33 27.65
C CYS A 264 -3.71 5.78 28.07
N ALA A 265 -3.46 6.66 27.11
CA ALA A 265 -3.33 8.09 27.32
C ALA A 265 -4.57 8.83 26.82
N THR A 266 -5.13 9.73 27.62
CA THR A 266 -6.33 10.52 27.28
C THR A 266 -6.05 12.02 27.40
N ALA A 267 -6.53 12.81 26.43
CA ALA A 267 -6.39 14.26 26.36
C ALA A 267 -7.75 14.94 26.45
N SER A 268 -7.90 15.89 27.38
CA SER A 268 -9.18 16.52 27.72
C SER A 268 -9.16 18.05 27.60
N ARG A 269 -10.35 18.63 27.48
CA ARG A 269 -10.61 20.07 27.65
C ARG A 269 -10.33 20.57 29.07
N ASP A 270 -10.20 19.68 30.06
CA ASP A 270 -9.72 20.03 31.42
C ASP A 270 -8.26 20.51 31.46
N ARG A 271 -7.57 20.48 30.30
CA ARG A 271 -6.20 20.91 29.99
C ARG A 271 -5.11 19.93 30.43
N ASN A 272 -5.49 18.73 30.85
CA ASN A 272 -4.57 17.68 31.28
C ASN A 272 -4.52 16.52 30.28
N VAL A 273 -3.41 15.79 30.36
CA VAL A 273 -3.28 14.45 29.78
C VAL A 273 -3.22 13.46 30.93
N LYS A 274 -4.02 12.38 30.89
CA LYS A 274 -4.01 11.33 31.91
C LYS A 274 -3.52 10.02 31.31
N LEU A 275 -2.82 9.23 32.12
CA LEU A 275 -2.36 7.88 31.81
C LEU A 275 -3.12 6.87 32.67
N TRP A 276 -3.58 5.80 32.05
CA TRP A 276 -4.42 4.77 32.66
C TRP A 276 -3.80 3.40 32.44
N ASP A 277 -3.80 2.57 33.47
CA ASP A 277 -3.53 1.13 33.39
C ASP A 277 -4.82 0.40 33.04
N LEU A 278 -4.83 -0.31 31.92
CA LEU A 278 -5.97 -1.10 31.47
C LEU A 278 -5.92 -2.56 31.94
N GLN A 279 -4.87 -2.99 32.66
CA GLN A 279 -4.77 -4.35 33.21
C GLN A 279 -5.28 -4.44 34.66
N VAL A 280 -5.35 -3.32 35.38
CA VAL A 280 -5.77 -3.29 36.79
C VAL A 280 -7.26 -2.95 36.93
N GLY A 281 -8.08 -4.01 36.88
CA GLY A 281 -9.53 -3.98 37.10
C GLY A 281 -10.36 -3.68 35.85
N SER A 282 -11.63 -4.12 35.84
CA SER A 282 -12.58 -3.98 34.72
C SER A 282 -12.98 -2.54 34.37
N THR A 283 -12.47 -1.56 35.12
CA THR A 283 -12.69 -0.12 34.94
C THR A 283 -11.42 0.66 34.60
N GLY A 284 -10.23 0.06 34.69
CA GLY A 284 -8.95 0.74 34.44
C GLY A 284 -8.57 1.77 35.52
N THR A 285 -7.29 1.75 35.94
CA THR A 285 -6.81 2.54 37.07
C THR A 285 -6.01 3.76 36.58
N LEU A 286 -6.26 4.94 37.15
CA LEU A 286 -5.49 6.15 36.83
C LEU A 286 -4.06 6.04 37.38
N LEU A 287 -3.06 5.99 36.49
CA LEU A 287 -1.65 5.97 36.84
C LEU A 287 -1.15 7.38 37.20
N HIS A 288 -1.25 8.30 36.24
CA HIS A 288 -0.69 9.65 36.36
C HIS A 288 -1.55 10.70 35.65
N THR A 289 -1.64 11.90 36.23
CA THR A 289 -2.08 13.10 35.50
C THR A 289 -0.83 13.90 35.15
N LEU A 290 -0.51 14.01 33.86
CA LEU A 290 0.72 14.63 33.38
C LEU A 290 0.71 16.14 33.61
N GLY A 291 1.76 16.62 34.29
CA GLY A 291 1.86 18.00 34.78
C GLY A 291 1.12 18.27 36.11
N GLY A 292 0.45 17.28 36.71
CA GLY A 292 -0.42 17.49 37.89
C GLY A 292 0.26 17.86 39.21
N GLN A 293 1.59 17.87 39.29
CA GLN A 293 2.36 18.24 40.49
C GLN A 293 2.63 19.76 40.58
N ASP A 294 2.56 20.50 39.47
CA ASP A 294 2.73 21.97 39.46
C ASP A 294 1.97 22.59 38.28
N ALA A 295 1.15 23.62 38.55
CA ALA A 295 0.25 24.23 37.58
C ALA A 295 0.96 24.96 36.42
N SER A 296 2.29 25.08 36.47
CA SER A 296 3.13 25.58 35.38
C SER A 296 3.28 24.57 34.21
N HIS A 297 3.07 23.27 34.47
CA HIS A 297 3.41 22.18 33.55
C HIS A 297 2.24 21.59 32.74
N THR A 298 0.98 21.95 33.05
CA THR A 298 -0.20 21.55 32.25
C THR A 298 -0.41 22.48 31.03
N HIS A 299 -1.28 22.11 30.09
CA HIS A 299 -1.65 23.04 29.01
C HIS A 299 -2.45 24.22 29.57
N ARG A 300 -2.38 25.38 28.91
CA ARG A 300 -3.16 26.58 29.24
C ARG A 300 -4.51 26.63 28.51
N GLY A 301 -4.73 25.73 27.56
CA GLY A 301 -5.96 25.55 26.79
C GLY A 301 -6.25 24.07 26.55
N TRP A 302 -7.34 23.76 25.85
CA TRP A 302 -7.79 22.38 25.63
C TRP A 302 -6.71 21.52 24.97
N VAL A 303 -6.51 20.29 25.46
CA VAL A 303 -5.65 19.31 24.78
C VAL A 303 -6.50 18.60 23.73
N TRP A 304 -6.05 18.63 22.48
CA TRP A 304 -6.84 18.18 21.33
C TRP A 304 -6.29 16.92 20.67
N CYS A 305 -4.98 16.72 20.67
CA CYS A 305 -4.35 15.58 20.01
C CYS A 305 -3.14 15.05 20.78
N LEU A 306 -2.88 13.75 20.59
CA LEU A 306 -1.77 13.00 21.18
C LEU A 306 -1.00 12.25 20.08
N ALA A 307 0.32 12.09 20.27
CA ALA A 307 1.15 11.18 19.49
C ALA A 307 2.25 10.60 20.40
N SER A 308 2.76 9.40 20.10
CA SER A 308 3.86 8.80 20.87
C SER A 308 4.83 8.00 19.98
N ARG A 309 6.05 7.85 20.47
CA ARG A 309 7.10 7.00 19.88
C ARG A 309 8.00 6.47 21.00
N GLY A 310 7.89 5.18 21.31
CA GLY A 310 8.64 4.57 22.42
C GLY A 310 8.29 5.25 23.75
N SER A 311 9.29 5.78 24.45
CA SER A 311 9.11 6.53 25.71
C SER A 311 8.69 7.99 25.51
N LEU A 312 8.82 8.56 24.32
CA LEU A 312 8.43 9.94 24.04
C LEU A 312 6.94 10.02 23.71
N MET A 313 6.19 10.81 24.46
CA MET A 313 4.82 11.20 24.13
C MET A 313 4.73 12.71 23.88
N VAL A 314 3.77 13.11 23.05
CA VAL A 314 3.59 14.47 22.57
C VAL A 314 2.10 14.83 22.69
N SER A 315 1.78 16.01 23.21
CA SER A 315 0.40 16.53 23.26
C SER A 315 0.29 17.92 22.64
N GLY A 316 -0.77 18.15 21.87
CA GLY A 316 -1.04 19.39 21.16
C GLY A 316 -2.25 20.11 21.76
N GLY A 317 -2.09 21.41 22.04
CA GLY A 317 -3.09 22.23 22.71
C GLY A 317 -3.61 23.41 21.89
N PHE A 318 -4.81 23.86 22.27
CA PHE A 318 -5.41 25.12 21.80
C PHE A 318 -4.69 26.37 22.35
N ASP A 319 -3.77 26.21 23.30
CA ASP A 319 -2.84 27.24 23.75
C ASP A 319 -1.67 27.49 22.78
N SER A 320 -1.75 26.96 21.55
CA SER A 320 -0.69 27.03 20.53
C SER A 320 0.64 26.47 21.04
N SER A 321 0.56 25.37 21.81
CA SER A 321 1.74 24.66 22.29
C SER A 321 1.69 23.17 21.99
N VAL A 322 2.88 22.61 21.77
CA VAL A 322 3.14 21.18 21.70
C VAL A 322 4.05 20.84 22.86
N ARG A 323 3.58 19.99 23.80
CA ARG A 323 4.35 19.55 24.96
C ARG A 323 4.92 18.15 24.70
N LEU A 324 6.17 17.95 25.09
CA LEU A 324 6.87 16.67 25.06
C LEU A 324 6.91 16.09 26.48
N TRP A 325 6.62 14.80 26.60
CA TRP A 325 6.56 14.05 27.85
C TRP A 325 7.43 12.81 27.75
N ASP A 326 8.25 12.55 28.76
CA ASP A 326 9.03 11.32 28.87
C ASP A 326 8.30 10.35 29.81
N LEU A 327 7.79 9.27 29.23
CA LEU A 327 7.05 8.22 29.93
C LEU A 327 7.95 7.31 30.77
N GLN A 328 9.25 7.17 30.44
CA GLN A 328 10.21 6.46 31.29
C GLN A 328 10.54 7.27 32.55
N ALA A 329 10.56 8.60 32.43
CA ALA A 329 10.71 9.53 33.55
C ALA A 329 9.39 9.81 34.32
N GLY A 330 8.46 8.86 34.34
CA GLY A 330 7.18 8.99 35.07
C GLY A 330 6.22 10.05 34.49
N GLY A 331 6.40 10.43 33.22
CA GLY A 331 5.60 11.47 32.57
C GLY A 331 6.11 12.90 32.80
N ALA A 332 7.41 13.08 33.08
CA ALA A 332 8.03 14.40 33.20
C ALA A 332 8.00 15.18 31.87
N VAL A 333 7.96 16.51 31.94
CA VAL A 333 8.00 17.38 30.75
C VAL A 333 9.41 17.38 30.14
N GLY A 334 9.57 16.73 28.99
CA GLY A 334 10.82 16.73 28.21
C GLY A 334 11.03 18.00 27.39
N GLY A 335 9.98 18.79 27.14
CA GLY A 335 10.10 20.06 26.40
C GLY A 335 8.76 20.74 26.09
N LEU A 336 8.85 22.00 25.66
CA LEU A 336 7.72 22.82 25.22
C LEU A 336 8.08 23.50 23.89
N ILE A 337 7.28 23.26 22.86
CA ILE A 337 7.37 23.90 21.57
C ILE A 337 6.18 24.87 21.45
N ARG A 338 6.44 26.10 20.99
CA ARG A 338 5.38 27.07 20.66
C ARG A 338 5.12 27.07 19.16
N THR A 339 3.84 27.15 18.80
CA THR A 339 3.34 27.29 17.43
C THR A 339 2.64 28.62 17.27
N ASP A 340 2.48 29.07 16.02
CA ASP A 340 1.80 30.34 15.71
C ASP A 340 0.26 30.27 15.83
N SER A 341 -0.29 29.09 16.11
CA SER A 341 -1.73 28.82 16.14
C SER A 341 -2.04 27.48 16.83
N ALA A 342 -3.30 27.29 17.24
CA ALA A 342 -3.80 26.08 17.91
C ALA A 342 -3.47 24.80 17.12
N VAL A 343 -3.08 23.75 17.85
CA VAL A 343 -2.61 22.48 17.28
C VAL A 343 -3.78 21.50 17.18
N LEU A 344 -4.05 21.00 15.97
CA LEU A 344 -5.21 20.16 15.66
C LEU A 344 -4.85 18.69 15.46
N CYS A 345 -3.65 18.40 14.97
CA CYS A 345 -3.16 17.03 14.83
C CYS A 345 -1.64 16.97 15.02
N LEU A 346 -1.16 15.80 15.46
CA LEU A 346 0.26 15.51 15.67
C LEU A 346 0.62 14.16 15.05
N SER A 347 1.84 14.04 14.52
CA SER A 347 2.42 12.76 14.12
C SER A 347 3.89 12.73 14.53
N CYS A 348 4.30 11.67 15.23
CA CYS A 348 5.65 11.52 15.78
C CYS A 348 6.33 10.30 15.13
N GLN A 349 7.33 10.56 14.28
CA GLN A 349 8.18 9.56 13.64
C GLN A 349 9.60 9.61 14.23
N THR A 350 10.47 8.69 13.78
CA THR A 350 11.81 8.44 14.35
C THR A 350 12.62 9.71 14.59
N ASP A 351 12.70 10.56 13.57
CA ASP A 351 13.50 11.80 13.58
C ASP A 351 12.64 13.05 13.37
N VAL A 352 11.31 12.92 13.29
CA VAL A 352 10.42 14.00 12.83
C VAL A 352 9.14 14.06 13.65
N LEU A 353 8.80 15.26 14.14
CA LEU A 353 7.50 15.61 14.71
C LEU A 353 6.79 16.57 13.75
N LEU A 354 5.56 16.23 13.37
CA LEU A 354 4.68 17.06 12.55
C LEU A 354 3.52 17.56 13.41
N ALA A 355 3.18 18.84 13.30
CA ALA A 355 1.92 19.40 13.80
C ALA A 355 1.13 20.08 12.69
N GLY A 356 -0.15 19.72 12.54
CA GLY A 356 -1.13 20.51 11.79
C GLY A 356 -1.74 21.57 12.69
N THR A 357 -1.75 22.83 12.23
CA THR A 357 -2.23 23.98 13.01
C THR A 357 -3.38 24.71 12.31
N MET A 358 -4.27 25.32 13.10
CA MET A 358 -5.53 25.94 12.62
C MET A 358 -5.32 27.01 11.54
N ASN A 359 -4.15 27.66 11.49
CA ASN A 359 -3.76 28.62 10.44
C ASN A 359 -3.44 27.97 9.07
N LYS A 360 -3.84 26.72 8.83
CA LYS A 360 -3.62 25.94 7.60
C LYS A 360 -2.14 25.64 7.29
N ARG A 361 -1.28 25.59 8.32
CA ARG A 361 0.13 25.20 8.18
C ARG A 361 0.40 23.86 8.86
N ILE A 362 1.31 23.10 8.25
CA ILE A 362 1.97 21.94 8.87
C ILE A 362 3.37 22.39 9.25
N THR A 363 3.71 22.30 10.54
CA THR A 363 5.04 22.62 11.05
C THR A 363 5.79 21.33 11.34
N MET A 364 7.05 21.27 10.93
CA MET A 364 7.92 20.10 11.07
C MET A 364 9.09 20.44 12.00
N TRP A 365 9.31 19.62 13.02
CA TRP A 365 10.50 19.65 13.86
C TRP A 365 11.27 18.35 13.74
N ASP A 366 12.58 18.45 13.71
CA ASP A 366 13.51 17.33 13.82
C ASP A 366 13.67 16.97 15.30
N THR A 367 13.40 15.72 15.66
CA THR A 367 13.35 15.25 17.06
C THR A 367 14.68 14.68 17.57
N ARG A 368 15.75 14.73 16.76
CA ARG A 368 17.10 14.29 17.16
C ARG A 368 17.77 15.36 18.04
N ASP A 369 18.16 15.00 19.26
CA ASP A 369 18.88 15.91 20.17
C ASP A 369 20.39 15.88 19.91
N ASP A 370 20.83 16.60 18.89
CA ASP A 370 22.22 17.04 18.78
C ASP A 370 22.30 18.56 18.99
N LYS A 371 22.80 18.92 20.18
CA LYS A 371 22.88 20.28 20.71
C LYS A 371 23.70 21.24 19.83
N TYR A 372 24.63 20.71 19.05
CA TYR A 372 25.56 21.45 18.20
C TYR A 372 25.66 20.85 16.80
N ILE A 373 25.71 21.70 15.78
CA ILE A 373 26.01 21.30 14.40
C ILE A 373 27.47 21.67 14.12
N ILE A 374 28.26 20.72 13.61
CA ILE A 374 29.65 20.95 13.20
C ILE A 374 29.72 20.88 11.68
N SER A 375 30.33 21.91 11.07
CA SER A 375 30.45 22.04 9.62
C SER A 375 31.90 22.31 9.23
N GLY A 376 32.36 21.70 8.13
CA GLY A 376 33.66 21.98 7.53
C GLY A 376 33.47 22.65 6.16
N SER A 377 34.22 23.71 5.89
CA SER A 377 34.22 24.45 4.62
C SER A 377 35.48 24.17 3.80
N THR A 378 35.39 24.30 2.48
CA THR A 378 36.49 24.15 1.52
C THR A 378 37.58 25.22 1.68
N ASP A 379 37.26 26.35 2.33
CA ASP A 379 38.20 27.38 2.76
C ASP A 379 39.07 26.98 3.98
N GLY A 380 38.85 25.79 4.56
CA GLY A 380 39.57 25.30 5.75
C GLY A 380 38.93 25.67 7.09
N THR A 381 37.81 26.39 7.11
CA THR A 381 37.06 26.72 8.33
C THR A 381 36.30 25.49 8.84
N VAL A 382 36.38 25.23 10.14
CA VAL A 382 35.44 24.39 10.88
C VAL A 382 34.60 25.28 11.80
N ALA A 383 33.29 25.29 11.60
CA ALA A 383 32.35 26.07 12.40
C ALA A 383 31.46 25.17 13.26
N VAL A 384 31.38 25.48 14.54
CA VAL A 384 30.43 24.88 15.50
C VAL A 384 29.28 25.85 15.71
N TYR A 385 28.06 25.38 15.46
CA TYR A 385 26.83 26.15 15.53
C TYR A 385 25.93 25.61 16.64
N ASP A 386 25.45 26.48 17.53
CA ASP A 386 24.48 26.10 18.56
C ASP A 386 23.07 26.11 17.97
N ARG A 387 22.46 24.92 17.90
CA ARG A 387 21.14 24.76 17.30
C ARG A 387 20.03 25.43 18.14
N ARG A 388 20.22 25.56 19.45
CA ARG A 388 19.24 26.17 20.37
C ARG A 388 19.41 27.69 20.45
N ALA A 389 20.64 28.19 20.38
CA ALA A 389 20.94 29.63 20.45
C ALA A 389 20.99 30.33 19.07
N GLY A 390 20.83 29.60 17.97
CA GLY A 390 20.73 30.16 16.62
C GLY A 390 21.99 30.88 16.13
N LYS A 391 23.17 30.52 16.64
CA LYS A 391 24.41 31.26 16.42
C LYS A 391 25.64 30.36 16.30
N VAL A 392 26.62 30.82 15.53
CA VAL A 392 27.96 30.20 15.49
C VAL A 392 28.64 30.45 16.83
N LEU A 393 29.03 29.38 17.53
CA LEU A 393 29.79 29.47 18.79
C LEU A 393 31.27 29.71 18.56
N LYS A 394 31.85 29.02 17.56
CA LYS A 394 33.29 29.05 17.32
C LYS A 394 33.60 28.71 15.87
N LYS A 395 34.62 29.37 15.31
CA LYS A 395 35.25 29.03 14.02
C LYS A 395 36.72 28.68 14.29
N LEU A 396 37.19 27.58 13.74
CA LEU A 396 38.61 27.21 13.71
C LEU A 396 39.10 27.23 12.27
N GLN A 397 40.26 27.83 12.01
CA GLN A 397 40.91 27.80 10.70
C GLN A 397 41.92 26.65 10.66
N LEU A 398 41.79 25.76 9.67
CA LEU A 398 42.70 24.64 9.44
C LEU A 398 43.59 24.85 8.21
N THR A 399 44.72 24.13 8.18
CA THR A 399 45.72 24.13 7.10
C THR A 399 45.37 23.24 5.89
N SER A 400 44.25 22.52 5.98
CA SER A 400 43.63 21.71 4.93
C SER A 400 42.14 21.61 5.26
N HIS A 401 41.28 21.65 4.25
CA HIS A 401 39.85 21.49 4.45
C HIS A 401 39.47 20.03 4.68
N LEU A 402 38.45 19.83 5.51
CA LEU A 402 37.88 18.52 5.82
C LEU A 402 36.97 18.06 4.68
N ARG A 403 36.91 16.75 4.44
CA ARG A 403 36.08 16.13 3.40
C ARG A 403 35.10 15.11 3.93
N SER A 404 35.42 14.46 5.04
CA SER A 404 34.62 13.43 5.70
C SER A 404 34.68 13.61 7.21
N MET A 405 33.61 13.26 7.93
CA MET A 405 33.54 13.36 9.39
C MET A 405 32.66 12.28 10.02
N SER A 406 33.07 11.81 11.20
CA SER A 406 32.35 10.88 12.07
C SER A 406 32.32 11.47 13.48
N TYR A 407 31.13 11.54 14.07
CA TYR A 407 30.96 11.91 15.48
C TYR A 407 30.67 10.65 16.29
N SER A 408 31.32 10.49 17.45
CA SER A 408 31.10 9.36 18.35
C SER A 408 31.42 9.76 19.79
N GLY A 409 30.39 9.79 20.64
CA GLY A 409 30.51 10.21 22.03
C GLY A 409 30.94 11.67 22.17
N SER A 410 32.15 11.92 22.68
CA SER A 410 32.70 13.28 22.87
C SER A 410 33.86 13.60 21.89
N GLU A 411 34.03 12.79 20.84
CA GLU A 411 35.08 12.95 19.84
C GLU A 411 34.49 13.12 18.43
N VAL A 412 35.07 14.06 17.68
CA VAL A 412 34.81 14.25 16.24
C VAL A 412 36.07 13.86 15.49
N TRP A 413 35.96 12.87 14.62
CA TRP A 413 37.04 12.39 13.77
C TRP A 413 36.77 12.82 12.33
N ALA A 414 37.72 13.50 11.69
CA ALA A 414 37.53 14.03 10.34
C ALA A 414 38.74 13.80 9.43
N GLY A 415 38.47 13.41 8.20
CA GLY A 415 39.46 13.19 7.14
C GLY A 415 39.62 14.43 6.28
N ASP A 416 40.85 14.74 5.88
CA ASP A 416 41.17 15.92 5.06
C ASP A 416 41.59 15.59 3.62
N CYS A 417 41.69 16.64 2.80
CA CYS A 417 42.07 16.54 1.39
C CYS A 417 43.52 16.12 1.12
N LYS A 418 44.33 15.85 2.15
CA LYS A 418 45.75 15.46 2.06
C LYS A 418 46.04 14.08 2.67
N GLY A 419 45.01 13.25 2.88
CA GLY A 419 45.17 11.89 3.44
C GLY A 419 45.32 11.84 4.97
N MET A 420 45.24 12.99 5.64
CA MET A 420 45.43 13.07 7.09
C MET A 420 44.11 12.95 7.83
N LEU A 421 44.16 12.38 9.02
CA LEU A 421 43.03 12.35 9.94
C LEU A 421 43.23 13.38 11.07
N ARG A 422 42.14 13.99 11.52
CA ARG A 422 42.11 14.97 12.61
C ARG A 422 41.08 14.55 13.64
N SER A 423 41.42 14.68 14.93
CA SER A 423 40.49 14.46 16.04
C SER A 423 40.29 15.76 16.82
N PHE A 424 39.03 16.05 17.14
CA PHE A 424 38.61 17.16 17.99
C PHE A 424 37.84 16.60 19.19
N SER A 425 38.27 16.96 20.40
CA SER A 425 37.55 16.63 21.62
C SER A 425 36.53 17.73 21.94
N MET A 426 35.27 17.34 22.15
CA MET A 426 34.16 18.21 22.47
C MET A 426 33.70 17.95 23.90
N GLN A 427 34.29 18.66 24.87
CA GLN A 427 33.93 18.57 26.29
C GLN A 427 33.05 19.76 26.68
N ALA A 428 31.96 19.48 27.41
CA ALA A 428 31.01 20.49 27.91
C ALA A 428 30.45 21.47 26.85
N GLY A 429 30.48 21.12 25.56
CA GLY A 429 30.01 21.98 24.46
C GLY A 429 31.01 23.05 23.99
N THR A 430 32.28 22.98 24.39
CA THR A 430 33.36 23.79 23.78
C THR A 430 34.33 22.90 23.01
N LEU A 431 34.61 23.31 21.76
CA LEU A 431 35.64 22.70 20.94
C LEU A 431 37.01 23.20 21.41
N LYS A 432 37.86 22.29 21.90
CA LYS A 432 39.23 22.62 22.32
C LYS A 432 40.06 23.10 21.14
N ASP A 433 40.86 24.14 21.34
CA ASP A 433 41.74 24.70 20.30
C ASP A 433 42.90 23.75 19.92
N LYS A 434 43.23 22.80 20.81
CA LYS A 434 44.10 21.67 20.50
C LYS A 434 43.31 20.54 19.84
N TRP A 435 43.55 20.36 18.54
CA TRP A 435 43.17 19.19 17.74
C TRP A 435 44.40 18.30 17.52
N SER A 436 44.19 17.00 17.43
CA SER A 436 45.27 16.03 17.15
C SER A 436 45.30 15.69 15.67
N LYS A 437 46.50 15.60 15.08
CA LYS A 437 46.73 15.15 13.70
C LYS A 437 47.25 13.71 13.74
N PHE A 438 46.67 12.83 12.94
CA PHE A 438 47.12 11.45 12.79
C PHE A 438 47.42 11.17 11.33
N ASP A 439 48.59 10.59 11.07
CA ASP A 439 48.89 9.98 9.79
C ASP A 439 48.36 8.54 9.81
N VAL A 440 47.35 8.28 8.99
CA VAL A 440 46.84 6.93 8.73
C VAL A 440 47.53 6.31 7.50
N GLY A 441 48.46 7.03 6.87
CA GLY A 441 49.24 6.62 5.72
C GLY A 441 48.46 6.58 4.41
N HIS A 442 47.36 7.32 4.30
CA HIS A 442 46.66 7.52 3.02
C HIS A 442 47.46 8.49 2.14
N THR A 443 47.59 8.18 0.85
CA THR A 443 48.35 8.98 -0.12
C THR A 443 47.48 9.97 -0.88
N ALA A 444 46.16 9.88 -0.76
CA ALA A 444 45.18 10.80 -1.33
C ALA A 444 44.08 11.17 -0.31
N MET A 445 43.11 12.00 -0.72
CA MET A 445 42.07 12.53 0.15
C MET A 445 41.18 11.47 0.81
N VAL A 446 40.92 11.64 2.11
CA VAL A 446 40.09 10.74 2.92
C VAL A 446 38.60 10.99 2.63
N THR A 447 37.96 10.07 1.92
CA THR A 447 36.57 10.16 1.47
C THR A 447 35.56 9.68 2.51
N GLY A 448 35.99 8.88 3.50
CA GLY A 448 35.11 8.40 4.56
C GLY A 448 35.88 8.09 5.85
N VAL A 449 35.21 8.32 6.99
CA VAL A 449 35.68 8.04 8.34
C VAL A 449 34.52 7.45 9.12
N HIS A 450 34.75 6.40 9.89
CA HIS A 450 33.75 5.82 10.79
C HIS A 450 34.43 5.24 12.04
N ARG A 451 33.89 5.49 13.23
CA ARG A 451 34.44 5.01 14.51
C ARG A 451 33.47 4.08 15.20
N SER A 452 33.90 2.84 15.43
CA SER A 452 33.24 1.87 16.29
C SER A 452 34.00 1.73 17.62
N HIS A 453 33.43 1.02 18.60
CA HIS A 453 34.06 0.81 19.91
C HIS A 453 35.41 0.09 19.75
N GLY A 454 36.51 0.83 19.96
CA GLY A 454 37.89 0.33 19.86
C GLY A 454 38.53 0.35 18.48
N SER A 455 37.81 0.64 17.39
CA SER A 455 38.34 0.59 16.01
C SER A 455 37.88 1.77 15.14
N LEU A 456 38.81 2.32 14.37
CA LEU A 456 38.64 3.47 13.50
C LEU A 456 38.84 3.04 12.04
N TYR A 457 37.82 3.25 11.22
CA TYR A 457 37.78 2.89 9.80
C TYR A 457 37.93 4.16 8.96
N THR A 458 38.81 4.12 7.97
CA THR A 458 39.10 5.23 7.06
C THR A 458 39.18 4.72 5.62
N CYS A 459 38.64 5.47 4.66
CA CYS A 459 38.76 5.16 3.24
C CYS A 459 39.16 6.40 2.44
N SER A 460 39.88 6.19 1.34
CA SER A 460 40.55 7.25 0.58
C SER A 460 40.43 7.06 -0.93
N SER A 461 40.62 8.17 -1.67
CA SER A 461 40.71 8.16 -3.13
C SER A 461 41.96 7.45 -3.67
N ASP A 462 42.89 7.04 -2.80
CA ASP A 462 44.02 6.17 -3.14
C ASP A 462 43.62 4.68 -3.30
N ARG A 463 42.33 4.38 -3.24
CA ARG A 463 41.73 3.03 -3.33
C ARG A 463 42.02 2.12 -2.14
N THR A 464 42.53 2.65 -1.03
CA THR A 464 42.75 1.88 0.20
C THR A 464 41.67 2.14 1.25
N VAL A 465 41.37 1.11 2.04
CA VAL A 465 40.59 1.19 3.29
C VAL A 465 41.51 0.76 4.42
N LYS A 466 41.56 1.53 5.49
CA LYS A 466 42.46 1.30 6.62
C LYS A 466 41.69 1.25 7.93
N VAL A 467 42.05 0.28 8.76
CA VAL A 467 41.48 0.05 10.09
C VAL A 467 42.56 0.26 11.13
N SER A 468 42.31 1.12 12.11
CA SER A 468 43.24 1.41 13.21
C SER A 468 42.57 1.05 14.55
N SER A 469 43.16 0.10 15.27
CA SER A 469 42.75 -0.21 16.65
C SER A 469 43.25 0.89 17.59
N THR A 470 42.46 1.24 18.61
CA THR A 470 42.87 2.18 19.67
C THR A 470 43.29 1.47 20.97
N ALA A 471 43.42 0.14 20.96
CA ALA A 471 44.13 -0.58 22.02
C ALA A 471 45.65 -0.41 21.85
N THR A 472 46.38 -0.46 22.96
CA THR A 472 47.81 -0.18 23.08
C THR A 472 48.71 -0.90 22.07
N THR A 473 49.81 -0.24 21.70
CA THR A 473 50.81 -0.63 20.67
C THR A 473 50.27 -0.75 19.25
N ALA A 474 50.67 0.20 18.39
CA ALA A 474 50.30 0.24 16.98
C ALA A 474 51.15 -0.75 16.16
N GLU A 475 50.60 -1.94 15.92
CA GLU A 475 51.05 -2.81 14.82
C GLU A 475 50.28 -2.47 13.55
N PHE A 476 51.00 -2.10 12.49
CA PHE A 476 50.43 -1.74 11.20
C PHE A 476 50.21 -3.01 10.36
N TYR A 477 48.97 -3.44 10.21
CA TYR A 477 48.61 -4.43 9.19
C TYR A 477 48.56 -3.74 7.82
N ILE A 478 49.70 -3.79 7.12
CA ILE A 478 49.83 -3.35 5.73
C ILE A 478 49.59 -4.57 4.84
N CYS A 479 48.52 -4.54 4.02
CA CYS A 479 48.43 -5.41 2.85
C CYS A 479 48.85 -4.60 1.62
N LEU A 480 50.08 -4.83 1.15
CA LEU A 480 50.62 -4.32 -0.11
C LEU A 480 50.79 -5.50 -1.06
N HIS A 481 50.07 -5.48 -2.18
CA HIS A 481 50.23 -6.45 -3.26
C HIS A 481 51.18 -5.87 -4.32
N GLU A 482 52.49 -6.06 -4.16
CA GLU A 482 53.46 -5.89 -5.24
C GLU A 482 54.38 -7.11 -5.34
N LEU A 483 54.43 -7.68 -6.54
CA LEU A 483 55.18 -8.89 -6.88
C LEU A 483 56.65 -8.57 -7.16
N GLN A 484 57.57 -9.09 -6.34
CA GLN A 484 58.91 -9.46 -6.80
C GLN A 484 59.35 -10.80 -6.21
N ALA A 485 59.92 -11.66 -7.05
CA ALA A 485 60.28 -13.03 -6.71
C ALA A 485 61.66 -13.11 -6.04
N ASN A 486 61.74 -13.84 -4.92
CA ASN A 486 62.40 -15.15 -4.92
C ASN A 486 62.43 -15.82 -3.53
N GLY A 487 61.96 -17.07 -3.48
CA GLY A 487 62.64 -18.13 -2.73
C GLY A 487 62.51 -18.17 -1.21
N GLN A 488 61.34 -18.57 -0.70
CA GLN A 488 61.23 -19.66 0.29
C GLN A 488 59.76 -20.12 0.42
N ASN A 489 59.55 -21.43 0.62
CA ASN A 489 58.23 -22.05 0.58
C ASN A 489 57.35 -21.64 1.76
N THR A 490 56.42 -20.71 1.52
CA THR A 490 55.20 -20.55 2.32
C THR A 490 54.03 -21.15 1.55
N THR A 491 53.31 -22.09 2.15
CA THR A 491 52.07 -22.66 1.60
C THR A 491 51.08 -21.56 1.24
N GLU A 492 50.60 -21.57 0.00
CA GLU A 492 49.65 -20.60 -0.53
C GLU A 492 48.35 -20.61 0.30
N MET A 493 48.13 -19.57 1.12
CA MET A 493 46.79 -19.23 1.57
C MET A 493 46.06 -18.60 0.38
N ALA A 494 45.29 -19.42 -0.35
CA ALA A 494 44.44 -18.93 -1.42
C ALA A 494 43.48 -17.87 -0.88
N ASP A 495 43.41 -16.71 -1.55
CA ASP A 495 42.44 -15.63 -1.32
C ASP A 495 41.02 -16.13 -1.62
N CYS A 496 40.44 -16.86 -0.67
CA CYS A 496 39.12 -17.45 -0.82
C CYS A 496 38.07 -16.48 -0.28
N ALA A 497 37.16 -16.04 -1.15
CA ALA A 497 36.03 -15.21 -0.75
C ALA A 497 35.21 -15.92 0.36
N PRO A 498 34.65 -15.17 1.34
CA PRO A 498 33.97 -15.79 2.48
C PRO A 498 32.87 -16.76 2.03
N SER A 499 32.90 -18.01 2.51
CA SER A 499 32.02 -19.08 2.01
C SER A 499 30.55 -18.72 2.09
N VAL A 500 30.13 -18.07 3.18
CA VAL A 500 28.76 -17.55 3.39
C VAL A 500 28.36 -16.52 2.32
N ALA A 501 29.30 -15.70 1.85
CA ALA A 501 29.04 -14.73 0.78
C ALA A 501 28.99 -15.42 -0.59
N THR A 502 29.86 -16.40 -0.87
CA THR A 502 29.79 -17.18 -2.11
C THR A 502 28.55 -18.05 -2.18
N GLU A 503 28.14 -18.70 -1.08
CA GLU A 503 26.92 -19.51 -1.00
C GLU A 503 25.65 -18.66 -1.16
N ALA A 504 25.63 -17.44 -0.63
CA ALA A 504 24.50 -16.53 -0.77
C ALA A 504 24.41 -15.84 -2.14
N VAL A 505 25.55 -15.46 -2.74
CA VAL A 505 25.60 -14.68 -4.00
C VAL A 505 25.71 -15.55 -5.24
N LEU A 506 26.43 -16.68 -5.15
CA LEU A 506 26.67 -17.62 -6.26
C LEU A 506 25.78 -18.87 -6.15
N MET A 507 24.61 -18.74 -5.50
CA MET A 507 23.61 -19.79 -5.43
C MET A 507 23.20 -20.23 -6.85
N PRO A 508 23.37 -21.51 -7.23
CA PRO A 508 22.91 -21.98 -8.52
C PRO A 508 21.39 -21.88 -8.65
N SER A 509 20.91 -21.26 -9.73
CA SER A 509 19.48 -21.26 -10.05
C SER A 509 19.04 -22.63 -10.55
N CYS A 510 17.77 -23.00 -10.29
CA CYS A 510 17.14 -24.07 -11.04
C CYS A 510 17.00 -23.70 -12.53
N GLU A 511 16.86 -24.71 -13.39
CA GLU A 511 16.53 -24.48 -14.80
C GLU A 511 15.10 -23.94 -14.93
N LEU A 512 14.92 -22.93 -15.78
CA LEU A 512 13.60 -22.40 -16.11
C LEU A 512 12.97 -23.24 -17.23
N PRO A 513 11.63 -23.40 -17.25
CA PRO A 513 10.94 -24.14 -18.32
C PRO A 513 11.30 -23.64 -19.72
N GLU A 514 11.58 -24.55 -20.66
CA GLU A 514 12.01 -24.21 -22.02
C GLU A 514 11.02 -23.33 -22.80
N ASN A 515 9.72 -23.44 -22.46
CA ASN A 515 8.64 -22.66 -23.06
C ASN A 515 8.48 -21.25 -22.45
N MET A 516 9.34 -20.83 -21.52
CA MET A 516 9.26 -19.52 -20.90
C MET A 516 9.69 -18.40 -21.87
N THR A 517 8.83 -17.40 -22.03
CA THR A 517 9.06 -16.23 -22.89
C THR A 517 10.31 -15.46 -22.45
N LYS A 518 11.33 -15.40 -23.33
CA LYS A 518 12.55 -14.63 -23.10
C LYS A 518 12.31 -13.13 -23.35
N ILE A 519 12.85 -12.28 -22.48
CA ILE A 519 12.75 -10.82 -22.62
C ILE A 519 13.62 -10.34 -23.79
N LYS A 520 12.99 -9.64 -24.74
CA LYS A 520 13.61 -9.00 -25.90
C LYS A 520 12.67 -7.92 -26.44
N GLY A 521 13.13 -6.67 -26.49
CA GLY A 521 12.40 -5.58 -27.16
C GLY A 521 12.51 -5.63 -28.69
N TYR A 522 11.78 -4.75 -29.38
CA TYR A 522 11.94 -4.56 -30.81
C TYR A 522 13.34 -4.05 -31.17
N ASP A 523 13.88 -4.55 -32.28
CA ASP A 523 15.20 -4.20 -32.77
C ASP A 523 15.08 -3.26 -33.98
N PHE A 524 15.21 -1.96 -33.74
CA PHE A 524 15.07 -0.91 -34.75
C PHE A 524 16.12 -0.95 -35.87
N ASN A 525 17.14 -1.82 -35.79
CA ASN A 525 18.00 -2.09 -36.96
C ASN A 525 17.22 -2.79 -38.10
N GLN A 526 16.04 -3.34 -37.80
CA GLN A 526 15.13 -3.97 -38.77
C GLN A 526 14.18 -2.96 -39.44
N GLY A 527 14.29 -1.67 -39.10
CA GLY A 527 13.45 -0.59 -39.62
C GLY A 527 12.43 -0.08 -38.61
N VAL A 528 11.38 0.57 -39.09
CA VAL A 528 10.26 1.08 -38.28
C VAL A 528 8.96 0.44 -38.76
N ASP A 529 8.56 -0.63 -38.07
CA ASP A 529 7.26 -1.30 -38.26
C ASP A 529 6.50 -1.26 -36.92
N LEU A 530 5.48 -0.41 -36.85
CA LEU A 530 4.70 -0.23 -35.62
C LEU A 530 3.93 -1.48 -35.19
N HIS A 531 3.52 -2.33 -36.14
CA HIS A 531 2.84 -3.59 -35.84
C HIS A 531 3.83 -4.57 -35.18
N GLN A 532 5.06 -4.68 -35.70
CA GLN A 532 6.09 -5.52 -35.07
C GLN A 532 6.57 -4.95 -33.72
N VAL A 533 6.60 -3.62 -33.56
CA VAL A 533 6.86 -2.98 -32.25
C VAL A 533 5.80 -3.37 -31.23
N LEU A 534 4.51 -3.23 -31.55
CA LEU A 534 3.41 -3.61 -30.65
C LEU A 534 3.36 -5.13 -30.40
N LYS A 535 3.74 -5.94 -31.38
CA LYS A 535 3.90 -7.39 -31.21
C LYS A 535 5.05 -7.75 -30.25
N SER A 536 6.17 -7.01 -30.27
CA SER A 536 7.28 -7.24 -29.32
C SER A 536 6.97 -6.78 -27.90
N TYR A 537 5.86 -6.06 -27.65
CA TYR A 537 5.50 -5.63 -26.30
C TYR A 537 5.30 -6.82 -25.35
N LEU A 538 4.84 -7.97 -25.86
CA LEU A 538 4.74 -9.23 -25.10
C LEU A 538 6.07 -9.59 -24.42
N THR A 539 7.18 -9.48 -25.16
CA THR A 539 8.54 -9.81 -24.74
C THR A 539 9.30 -8.60 -24.14
N THR A 540 8.66 -7.44 -23.98
CA THR A 540 9.32 -6.22 -23.48
C THR A 540 9.26 -6.08 -21.96
N GLY A 541 8.22 -6.60 -21.30
CA GLY A 541 8.06 -6.56 -19.84
C GLY A 541 7.14 -5.43 -19.34
N PHE A 542 6.84 -5.46 -18.04
CA PHE A 542 5.98 -4.48 -17.35
C PHE A 542 4.64 -4.25 -18.08
N GLN A 543 4.16 -3.00 -18.17
CA GLN A 543 2.89 -2.66 -18.81
C GLN A 543 2.89 -2.86 -20.34
N ALA A 544 4.05 -2.99 -20.99
CA ALA A 544 4.10 -3.39 -22.40
C ALA A 544 3.57 -4.82 -22.56
N SER A 545 4.04 -5.75 -21.72
CA SER A 545 3.51 -7.12 -21.70
C SER A 545 2.01 -7.14 -21.37
N SER A 546 1.56 -6.33 -20.40
CA SER A 546 0.12 -6.18 -20.11
C SER A 546 -0.68 -5.68 -21.33
N LEU A 547 -0.17 -4.70 -22.08
CA LEU A 547 -0.85 -4.18 -23.27
C LEU A 547 -0.95 -5.23 -24.37
N SER A 548 0.10 -6.01 -24.60
CA SER A 548 0.07 -7.12 -25.57
C SER A 548 -0.89 -8.24 -25.15
N LEU A 549 -0.94 -8.58 -23.86
CA LEU A 549 -1.92 -9.53 -23.31
C LEU A 549 -3.36 -9.01 -23.42
N ALA A 550 -3.58 -7.70 -23.26
CA ALA A 550 -4.89 -7.07 -23.45
C ALA A 550 -5.35 -7.16 -24.91
N ILE A 551 -4.46 -6.91 -25.88
CA ILE A 551 -4.70 -7.11 -27.31
C ILE A 551 -5.08 -8.58 -27.60
N GLN A 552 -4.35 -9.54 -27.02
CA GLN A 552 -4.68 -10.97 -27.16
C GLN A 552 -6.06 -11.32 -26.57
N GLN A 553 -6.40 -10.83 -25.38
CA GLN A 553 -7.72 -11.07 -24.78
C GLN A 553 -8.87 -10.47 -25.62
N ILE A 554 -8.70 -9.28 -26.18
CA ILE A 554 -9.72 -8.66 -27.04
C ILE A 554 -9.83 -9.41 -28.38
N ASN A 555 -8.73 -9.88 -28.96
CA ASN A 555 -8.80 -10.71 -30.17
C ASN A 555 -9.50 -12.05 -29.90
N LEU A 556 -9.32 -12.66 -28.71
CA LEU A 556 -10.13 -13.82 -28.30
C LEU A 556 -11.62 -13.50 -28.16
N MET A 557 -12.00 -12.31 -27.68
CA MET A 557 -13.41 -11.86 -27.67
C MET A 557 -13.96 -11.73 -29.11
N ILE A 558 -13.17 -11.15 -30.02
CA ILE A 558 -13.53 -10.95 -31.44
C ILE A 558 -13.67 -12.30 -32.16
N GLU A 559 -12.72 -13.22 -31.98
CA GLU A 559 -12.78 -14.58 -32.52
C GLU A 559 -14.02 -15.31 -32.00
N LYS A 560 -14.26 -15.26 -30.68
CA LYS A 560 -15.42 -15.90 -30.06
C LYS A 560 -16.75 -15.28 -30.50
N ARG A 561 -16.77 -13.97 -30.81
CA ARG A 561 -17.92 -13.27 -31.37
C ARG A 561 -18.26 -13.71 -32.79
N LEU A 562 -17.24 -13.99 -33.60
CA LEU A 562 -17.38 -14.41 -35.01
C LEU A 562 -17.74 -15.90 -35.18
N GLU A 563 -17.72 -16.70 -34.11
CA GLU A 563 -18.25 -18.06 -34.15
C GLU A 563 -19.77 -18.08 -34.44
N PRO A 564 -20.26 -18.98 -35.32
CA PRO A 564 -21.69 -19.15 -35.56
C PRO A 564 -22.45 -19.56 -34.28
N VAL A 565 -23.62 -18.97 -34.08
CA VAL A 565 -24.56 -19.37 -33.03
C VAL A 565 -25.65 -20.24 -33.65
N GLU A 566 -25.85 -21.45 -33.14
CA GLU A 566 -26.95 -22.32 -33.58
C GLU A 566 -28.30 -21.76 -33.12
N ALA A 567 -29.27 -21.73 -34.03
CA ALA A 567 -30.61 -21.21 -33.76
C ALA A 567 -31.43 -22.21 -32.91
N GLY A 568 -31.27 -22.15 -31.59
CA GLY A 568 -32.05 -22.97 -30.65
C GLY A 568 -31.62 -22.87 -29.18
N GLU A 569 -30.34 -22.57 -28.91
CA GLU A 569 -29.84 -22.44 -27.53
C GLU A 569 -30.37 -21.18 -26.84
N GLY A 570 -31.45 -21.31 -26.06
CA GLY A 570 -31.94 -20.27 -25.12
C GLY A 570 -33.42 -19.86 -25.24
N ALA A 571 -34.20 -20.45 -26.14
CA ALA A 571 -35.58 -20.01 -26.44
C ALA A 571 -36.67 -20.47 -25.45
N GLU A 572 -36.37 -20.63 -24.15
CA GLU A 572 -37.35 -21.03 -23.12
C GLU A 572 -38.03 -19.87 -22.38
N SER A 573 -37.61 -18.63 -22.63
CA SER A 573 -38.33 -17.44 -22.18
C SER A 573 -38.35 -16.38 -23.29
N GLY A 574 -39.38 -15.53 -23.32
CA GLY A 574 -39.67 -14.60 -24.43
C GLY A 574 -38.72 -13.41 -24.59
N GLU A 575 -37.48 -13.49 -24.11
CA GLU A 575 -36.43 -12.49 -24.32
C GLU A 575 -35.41 -12.98 -25.39
N SER A 576 -34.69 -12.05 -26.01
CA SER A 576 -33.99 -12.32 -27.28
C SER A 576 -32.85 -13.35 -27.17
N SER A 577 -32.83 -14.31 -28.10
CA SER A 577 -31.74 -15.28 -28.29
C SER A 577 -30.36 -14.61 -28.46
N PRO A 578 -29.27 -15.30 -28.07
CA PRO A 578 -27.92 -14.75 -28.16
C PRO A 578 -27.54 -14.37 -29.59
N ARG A 579 -27.24 -13.07 -29.80
CA ARG A 579 -27.03 -12.46 -31.13
C ARG A 579 -25.67 -12.77 -31.76
N SER A 580 -24.71 -13.27 -30.99
CA SER A 580 -23.36 -13.65 -31.42
C SER A 580 -22.72 -14.62 -30.43
N GLY A 581 -21.57 -15.21 -30.77
CA GLY A 581 -20.87 -16.12 -29.88
C GLY A 581 -20.27 -15.44 -28.62
N CYS A 582 -20.14 -14.11 -28.60
CA CYS A 582 -19.67 -13.34 -27.45
C CYS A 582 -20.27 -11.92 -27.41
N THR A 583 -20.96 -11.60 -26.31
CA THR A 583 -21.49 -10.27 -25.99
C THR A 583 -20.38 -9.41 -25.40
N ILE A 584 -20.00 -8.33 -26.07
CA ILE A 584 -18.92 -7.43 -25.64
C ILE A 584 -19.51 -6.17 -24.99
N PHE A 585 -19.19 -6.00 -23.71
CA PHE A 585 -19.52 -4.82 -22.90
C PHE A 585 -18.34 -3.83 -22.91
N LEU A 586 -18.60 -2.61 -23.37
CA LEU A 586 -17.64 -1.50 -23.38
C LEU A 586 -18.00 -0.47 -22.29
N GLY A 587 -17.11 -0.27 -21.33
CA GLY A 587 -17.23 0.76 -20.31
C GLY A 587 -16.21 1.87 -20.50
N TYR A 588 -16.62 3.13 -20.38
CA TYR A 588 -15.69 4.27 -20.38
C TYR A 588 -16.18 5.43 -19.50
N THR A 589 -15.24 6.16 -18.90
CA THR A 589 -15.51 7.37 -18.10
C THR A 589 -15.63 8.63 -18.96
N SER A 590 -16.36 9.65 -18.49
CA SER A 590 -16.67 10.89 -19.23
C SER A 590 -15.47 11.52 -19.94
N ASN A 591 -14.33 11.62 -19.25
CA ASN A 591 -13.10 12.25 -19.73
C ASN A 591 -12.56 11.64 -21.04
N LEU A 592 -12.91 10.39 -21.35
CA LEU A 592 -12.51 9.73 -22.59
C LEU A 592 -13.34 10.22 -23.79
N ILE A 593 -14.60 10.59 -23.58
CA ILE A 593 -15.42 11.29 -24.58
C ILE A 593 -15.00 12.77 -24.71
N SER A 594 -14.55 13.41 -23.63
CA SER A 594 -13.93 14.75 -23.70
C SER A 594 -12.68 14.73 -24.60
N SER A 595 -11.87 13.68 -24.49
CA SER A 595 -10.65 13.46 -25.30
C SER A 595 -10.93 13.04 -26.75
N GLY A 596 -9.86 12.80 -27.53
CA GLY A 596 -9.94 12.19 -28.87
C GLY A 596 -10.15 10.67 -28.88
N VAL A 597 -10.30 10.03 -27.71
CA VAL A 597 -10.70 8.61 -27.61
C VAL A 597 -12.16 8.41 -28.06
N ARG A 598 -12.98 9.47 -28.02
CA ARG A 598 -14.33 9.51 -28.60
C ARG A 598 -14.37 8.92 -30.01
N GLU A 599 -13.47 9.34 -30.90
CA GLU A 599 -13.49 8.93 -32.30
C GLU A 599 -13.20 7.42 -32.46
N SER A 600 -12.38 6.85 -31.58
CA SER A 600 -12.15 5.39 -31.47
C SER A 600 -13.38 4.66 -30.94
N ILE A 601 -14.08 5.19 -29.93
CA ILE A 601 -15.33 4.62 -29.40
C ILE A 601 -16.44 4.66 -30.45
N ARG A 602 -16.57 5.80 -31.16
CA ARG A 602 -17.50 6.03 -32.27
C ARG A 602 -17.27 5.01 -33.39
N TYR A 603 -16.02 4.72 -33.74
CA TYR A 603 -15.67 3.68 -34.72
C TYR A 603 -16.18 2.28 -34.29
N LEU A 604 -16.00 1.89 -33.02
CA LEU A 604 -16.53 0.60 -32.53
C LEU A 604 -18.07 0.56 -32.56
N ALA A 605 -18.73 1.67 -32.24
CA ALA A 605 -20.20 1.79 -32.28
C ALA A 605 -20.73 1.75 -33.73
N GLU A 606 -20.11 2.47 -34.67
CA GLU A 606 -20.45 2.54 -36.10
C GLU A 606 -20.42 1.16 -36.77
N HIS A 607 -19.36 0.39 -36.49
CA HIS A 607 -19.15 -0.93 -37.07
C HIS A 607 -19.76 -2.08 -36.24
N LYS A 608 -20.54 -1.78 -35.18
CA LYS A 608 -21.23 -2.76 -34.32
C LYS A 608 -20.29 -3.82 -33.71
N MET A 609 -19.09 -3.36 -33.37
CA MET A 609 -18.01 -4.18 -32.83
C MET A 609 -18.18 -4.49 -31.34
N VAL A 610 -19.08 -3.78 -30.66
CA VAL A 610 -19.51 -3.98 -29.28
C VAL A 610 -21.04 -4.07 -29.21
N ASP A 611 -21.59 -4.70 -28.16
CA ASP A 611 -23.04 -4.93 -28.02
C ASP A 611 -23.69 -4.05 -26.98
N VAL A 612 -22.96 -3.67 -25.93
CA VAL A 612 -23.47 -2.88 -24.81
C VAL A 612 -22.45 -1.83 -24.42
N ILE A 613 -22.91 -0.60 -24.19
CA ILE A 613 -22.09 0.50 -23.70
C ILE A 613 -22.55 0.91 -22.31
N VAL A 614 -21.61 1.22 -21.40
CA VAL A 614 -21.89 1.87 -20.12
C VAL A 614 -20.97 3.07 -19.94
N THR A 615 -21.55 4.22 -19.63
CA THR A 615 -20.80 5.46 -19.34
C THR A 615 -21.49 6.28 -18.24
N THR A 616 -20.83 7.34 -17.77
CA THR A 616 -21.37 8.41 -16.92
C THR A 616 -22.00 9.53 -17.77
N ALA A 617 -22.81 10.41 -17.16
CA ALA A 617 -23.54 11.48 -17.83
C ALA A 617 -22.65 12.40 -18.70
N GLY A 618 -21.51 12.86 -18.17
CA GLY A 618 -20.51 13.60 -18.95
C GLY A 618 -20.08 12.90 -20.25
N GLY A 619 -19.99 11.56 -20.23
CA GLY A 619 -19.69 10.78 -21.43
C GLY A 619 -20.84 10.73 -22.44
N ILE A 620 -22.10 10.92 -21.99
CA ILE A 620 -23.26 11.09 -22.86
C ILE A 620 -23.27 12.49 -23.48
N GLU A 621 -23.31 13.51 -22.64
CA GLU A 621 -23.53 14.90 -23.08
C GLU A 621 -22.38 15.45 -23.91
N GLU A 622 -21.11 15.14 -23.59
CA GLU A 622 -19.97 15.68 -24.34
C GLU A 622 -19.89 15.15 -25.79
N ASP A 623 -20.46 13.98 -26.09
CA ASP A 623 -20.56 13.48 -27.47
C ASP A 623 -21.56 14.29 -28.31
N PHE A 624 -22.70 14.66 -27.71
CA PHE A 624 -23.71 15.51 -28.34
C PHE A 624 -23.20 16.95 -28.45
N ILE A 625 -22.63 17.50 -27.38
CA ILE A 625 -22.05 18.85 -27.35
C ILE A 625 -20.97 19.00 -28.43
N LYS A 626 -20.12 17.99 -28.64
CA LYS A 626 -19.10 17.99 -29.71
C LYS A 626 -19.66 18.05 -31.13
N CYS A 627 -20.93 17.67 -31.34
CA CYS A 627 -21.62 17.84 -32.61
C CYS A 627 -22.17 19.28 -32.81
N LEU A 628 -22.22 20.09 -31.74
CA LEU A 628 -22.72 21.47 -31.73
C LEU A 628 -21.60 22.52 -31.66
N ALA A 629 -20.51 22.21 -30.94
CA ALA A 629 -19.35 23.07 -30.76
C ALA A 629 -18.09 22.29 -30.32
N HIS A 630 -16.90 22.80 -30.64
CA HIS A 630 -15.64 22.09 -30.40
C HIS A 630 -15.13 22.20 -28.95
N THR A 631 -14.40 21.16 -28.53
CA THR A 631 -13.51 21.16 -27.35
C THR A 631 -12.08 21.46 -27.81
N TYR A 632 -11.32 22.23 -27.04
CA TYR A 632 -9.99 22.71 -27.40
C TYR A 632 -8.89 22.15 -26.49
N LEU A 633 -7.65 22.10 -26.99
CA LEU A 633 -6.48 21.83 -26.17
C LEU A 633 -6.09 23.06 -25.34
N GLY A 634 -5.76 22.84 -24.08
CA GLY A 634 -5.19 23.79 -23.13
C GLY A 634 -4.12 23.13 -22.27
N ASP A 635 -4.06 23.47 -20.98
CA ASP A 635 -3.05 22.96 -20.06
C ASP A 635 -3.63 22.72 -18.65
N PHE A 636 -3.13 21.70 -17.93
CA PHE A 636 -3.56 21.33 -16.58
C PHE A 636 -3.36 22.45 -15.55
N SER A 637 -2.36 23.31 -15.74
CA SER A 637 -1.98 24.38 -14.81
C SER A 637 -2.81 25.66 -14.94
N LEU A 638 -3.69 25.76 -15.97
CA LEU A 638 -4.45 26.98 -16.23
C LEU A 638 -5.32 27.37 -15.00
N PRO A 639 -5.18 28.62 -14.49
CA PRO A 639 -5.85 29.04 -13.25
C PRO A 639 -7.37 29.05 -13.36
N GLY A 640 -8.04 28.25 -12.52
CA GLY A 640 -9.49 28.11 -12.53
C GLY A 640 -10.25 29.43 -12.35
N LYS A 641 -9.71 30.38 -11.58
CA LYS A 641 -10.28 31.73 -11.40
C LYS A 641 -10.38 32.49 -12.74
N GLU A 642 -9.32 32.46 -13.54
CA GLU A 642 -9.29 33.17 -14.83
C GLU A 642 -10.17 32.51 -15.88
N LEU A 643 -10.17 31.17 -15.92
CA LEU A 643 -11.05 30.41 -16.81
C LEU A 643 -12.53 30.67 -16.48
N ARG A 644 -12.90 30.65 -15.19
CA ARG A 644 -14.28 30.94 -14.77
C ARG A 644 -14.72 32.36 -15.12
N LEU A 645 -13.85 33.36 -14.94
CA LEU A 645 -14.13 34.74 -15.34
C LEU A 645 -14.30 34.92 -16.87
N LYS A 646 -13.74 34.01 -17.67
CA LYS A 646 -13.87 33.98 -19.14
C LYS A 646 -15.00 33.06 -19.63
N GLY A 647 -15.73 32.38 -18.74
CA GLY A 647 -16.73 31.38 -19.12
C GLY A 647 -16.09 30.17 -19.84
N ILE A 648 -14.96 29.68 -19.34
CA ILE A 648 -14.27 28.50 -19.88
C ILE A 648 -14.20 27.43 -18.79
N ASN A 649 -14.69 26.23 -19.11
CA ASN A 649 -14.63 25.05 -18.25
C ASN A 649 -13.41 24.20 -18.64
N ARG A 650 -12.73 23.58 -17.66
CA ARG A 650 -11.49 22.81 -17.89
C ARG A 650 -11.62 21.37 -17.46
N ILE A 651 -11.28 20.45 -18.36
CA ILE A 651 -11.29 19.00 -18.16
C ILE A 651 -9.86 18.50 -18.36
N GLY A 652 -9.10 18.35 -17.28
CA GLY A 652 -7.66 18.06 -17.37
C GLY A 652 -6.89 19.19 -18.07
N ASN A 653 -6.33 18.91 -19.25
CA ASN A 653 -5.73 19.85 -20.19
C ASN A 653 -6.64 20.21 -21.38
N LEU A 654 -7.95 19.95 -21.30
CA LEU A 654 -8.93 20.32 -22.33
C LEU A 654 -9.78 21.50 -21.87
N LEU A 655 -10.24 22.31 -22.81
CA LEU A 655 -11.06 23.51 -22.57
C LEU A 655 -12.38 23.44 -23.33
N VAL A 656 -13.48 23.65 -22.62
CA VAL A 656 -14.85 23.70 -23.15
C VAL A 656 -15.42 25.09 -22.85
N PRO A 657 -15.61 25.96 -23.86
CA PRO A 657 -16.29 27.25 -23.68
C PRO A 657 -17.72 27.05 -23.18
N ASN A 658 -18.22 27.95 -22.34
CA ASN A 658 -19.57 27.82 -21.77
C ASN A 658 -20.69 27.94 -22.82
N ASP A 659 -20.41 28.62 -23.93
CA ASP A 659 -21.26 28.70 -25.12
C ASP A 659 -21.63 27.32 -25.70
N ASN A 660 -20.76 26.31 -25.54
CA ASN A 660 -21.04 24.93 -25.92
C ASN A 660 -22.24 24.36 -25.14
N TYR A 661 -22.37 24.70 -23.86
CA TYR A 661 -23.47 24.26 -23.00
C TYR A 661 -24.75 25.08 -23.23
N CYS A 662 -24.63 26.36 -23.61
CA CYS A 662 -25.79 27.16 -24.05
C CYS A 662 -26.43 26.58 -25.32
N LYS A 663 -25.61 26.22 -26.32
CA LYS A 663 -26.08 25.51 -27.54
C LYS A 663 -26.69 24.15 -27.23
N PHE A 664 -26.23 23.48 -26.18
CA PHE A 664 -26.79 22.22 -25.72
C PHE A 664 -28.15 22.41 -25.04
N GLU A 665 -28.35 23.47 -24.25
CA GLU A 665 -29.67 23.88 -23.74
C GLU A 665 -30.66 24.11 -24.91
N ASP A 666 -30.28 24.95 -25.88
CA ASP A 666 -31.10 25.28 -27.05
C ASP A 666 -31.52 24.02 -27.85
N TRP A 667 -30.64 23.03 -27.94
CA TRP A 667 -30.90 21.77 -28.64
C TRP A 667 -31.73 20.77 -27.82
N VAL A 668 -31.46 20.61 -26.53
CA VAL A 668 -32.04 19.52 -25.72
C VAL A 668 -33.41 19.87 -25.16
N ILE A 669 -33.67 21.14 -24.79
CA ILE A 669 -34.92 21.54 -24.14
C ILE A 669 -36.18 21.16 -24.98
N PRO A 670 -36.24 21.42 -26.31
CA PRO A 670 -37.38 20.99 -27.13
C PRO A 670 -37.58 19.47 -27.19
N ILE A 671 -36.50 18.69 -27.02
CA ILE A 671 -36.56 17.23 -26.97
C ILE A 671 -37.13 16.78 -25.62
N LEU A 672 -36.77 17.44 -24.51
CA LEU A 672 -37.32 17.17 -23.19
C LEU A 672 -38.83 17.48 -23.11
N ASP A 673 -39.28 18.57 -23.73
CA ASP A 673 -40.72 18.89 -23.85
C ASP A 673 -41.48 17.77 -24.59
N GLN A 674 -40.93 17.29 -25.71
CA GLN A 674 -41.51 16.19 -26.48
C GLN A 674 -41.48 14.85 -25.72
N MET A 675 -40.40 14.55 -24.98
CA MET A 675 -40.32 13.37 -24.11
C MET A 675 -41.35 13.41 -22.97
N LEU A 676 -41.56 14.58 -22.36
CA LEU A 676 -42.58 14.76 -21.32
C LEU A 676 -44.00 14.60 -21.88
N LEU A 677 -44.24 15.12 -23.09
CA LEU A 677 -45.51 14.92 -23.79
C LEU A 677 -45.78 13.43 -24.00
N GLU A 678 -44.83 12.70 -24.60
CA GLU A 678 -44.91 11.25 -24.83
C GLU A 678 -45.12 10.45 -23.51
N GLN A 679 -44.47 10.85 -22.42
CA GLN A 679 -44.70 10.25 -21.10
C GLN A 679 -46.15 10.43 -20.64
N ASN A 680 -46.69 11.64 -20.79
CA ASN A 680 -48.01 12.02 -20.28
C ASN A 680 -49.18 11.56 -21.18
N THR A 681 -48.99 11.46 -22.50
CA THR A 681 -50.06 11.09 -23.45
C THR A 681 -49.99 9.66 -23.94
N GLU A 682 -48.79 9.07 -24.04
CA GLU A 682 -48.59 7.70 -24.56
C GLU A 682 -48.27 6.70 -23.44
N GLY A 683 -48.01 7.18 -22.21
CA GLY A 683 -47.60 6.36 -21.08
C GLY A 683 -46.14 5.90 -21.15
N THR A 684 -45.32 6.56 -21.97
CA THR A 684 -43.92 6.20 -22.20
C THR A 684 -43.09 6.34 -20.92
N ARG A 685 -42.66 5.20 -20.35
CA ARG A 685 -41.76 5.16 -19.19
C ARG A 685 -40.32 5.36 -19.64
N TRP A 686 -39.76 6.53 -19.39
CA TRP A 686 -38.37 6.81 -19.72
C TRP A 686 -37.40 6.15 -18.74
N THR A 687 -36.26 5.74 -19.29
CA THR A 687 -35.09 5.24 -18.56
C THR A 687 -33.86 5.94 -19.15
N PRO A 688 -32.71 5.97 -18.47
CA PRO A 688 -31.48 6.51 -19.04
C PRO A 688 -31.18 5.98 -20.44
N SER A 689 -31.25 4.67 -20.66
CA SER A 689 -30.95 4.08 -21.98
C SER A 689 -31.97 4.43 -23.06
N LYS A 690 -33.27 4.57 -22.72
CA LYS A 690 -34.29 5.04 -23.67
C LYS A 690 -34.07 6.50 -24.04
N MET A 691 -33.73 7.34 -23.06
CA MET A 691 -33.38 8.74 -23.28
C MET A 691 -32.14 8.89 -24.16
N ILE A 692 -31.06 8.16 -23.88
CA ILE A 692 -29.84 8.20 -24.70
C ILE A 692 -30.12 7.71 -26.12
N HIS A 693 -30.93 6.66 -26.29
CA HIS A 693 -31.34 6.16 -27.60
C HIS A 693 -32.19 7.19 -28.37
N ARG A 694 -33.06 7.95 -27.67
CA ARG A 694 -33.80 9.08 -28.23
C ARG A 694 -32.86 10.21 -28.67
N LEU A 695 -31.96 10.67 -27.80
CA LEU A 695 -31.00 11.74 -28.12
C LEU A 695 -30.05 11.35 -29.28
N GLY A 696 -29.64 10.08 -29.36
CA GLY A 696 -28.88 9.53 -30.49
C GLY A 696 -29.63 9.58 -31.82
N LYS A 697 -30.96 9.42 -31.80
CA LYS A 697 -31.81 9.66 -32.98
C LYS A 697 -31.86 11.14 -33.35
N GLU A 698 -32.07 12.02 -32.38
CA GLU A 698 -32.29 13.46 -32.61
C GLU A 698 -31.02 14.22 -33.02
N ILE A 699 -29.82 13.82 -32.56
CA ILE A 699 -28.58 14.51 -32.95
C ILE A 699 -28.26 14.30 -34.44
N ASN A 700 -28.70 13.16 -35.00
CA ASN A 700 -28.62 12.81 -36.42
C ASN A 700 -27.26 13.11 -37.12
N ASN A 701 -26.15 12.94 -36.39
CA ASN A 701 -24.80 13.28 -36.85
C ASN A 701 -23.87 12.05 -36.79
N THR A 702 -23.22 11.72 -37.91
CA THR A 702 -22.31 10.56 -38.06
C THR A 702 -21.01 10.66 -37.25
N GLU A 703 -20.72 11.82 -36.65
CA GLU A 703 -19.61 12.00 -35.71
C GLU A 703 -19.97 11.56 -34.27
N SER A 704 -21.26 11.44 -33.94
CA SER A 704 -21.72 11.04 -32.61
C SER A 704 -21.60 9.53 -32.39
N VAL A 705 -21.07 9.14 -31.23
CA VAL A 705 -21.12 7.76 -30.71
C VAL A 705 -22.57 7.29 -30.60
N TYR A 706 -23.45 8.14 -30.06
CA TYR A 706 -24.82 7.76 -29.72
C TYR A 706 -25.77 7.74 -30.91
N TYR A 707 -25.49 8.50 -31.97
CA TYR A 707 -26.10 8.28 -33.27
C TYR A 707 -25.85 6.87 -33.79
N TRP A 708 -24.60 6.39 -33.72
CA TRP A 708 -24.27 5.03 -34.16
C TRP A 708 -24.81 3.95 -33.23
N ALA A 709 -24.85 4.21 -31.91
CA ALA A 709 -25.48 3.31 -30.96
C ALA A 709 -26.98 3.16 -31.23
N TYR A 710 -27.68 4.27 -31.51
CA TYR A 710 -29.06 4.27 -32.00
C TYR A 710 -29.20 3.45 -33.30
N LYS A 711 -28.44 3.79 -34.35
CA LYS A 711 -28.51 3.14 -35.67
C LYS A 711 -28.22 1.64 -35.65
N ASN A 712 -27.26 1.18 -34.83
CA ASN A 712 -26.89 -0.23 -34.74
C ASN A 712 -27.65 -1.01 -33.64
N ASN A 713 -28.58 -0.35 -32.93
CA ASN A 713 -29.35 -0.90 -31.81
C ASN A 713 -28.45 -1.47 -30.67
N ILE A 714 -27.48 -0.66 -30.27
CA ILE A 714 -26.57 -0.88 -29.14
C ILE A 714 -27.14 -0.12 -27.93
N PRO A 715 -27.63 -0.79 -26.87
CA PRO A 715 -28.06 -0.12 -25.65
C PRO A 715 -26.88 0.57 -24.94
N VAL A 716 -27.17 1.75 -24.42
CA VAL A 716 -26.21 2.58 -23.65
C VAL A 716 -26.80 2.82 -22.29
N PHE A 717 -26.13 2.38 -21.23
CA PHE A 717 -26.60 2.55 -19.85
C PHE A 717 -25.80 3.63 -19.12
N SER A 718 -26.51 4.48 -18.38
CA SER A 718 -25.93 5.49 -17.48
C SER A 718 -26.85 5.65 -16.26
N PRO A 719 -26.73 4.79 -15.24
CA PRO A 719 -27.56 4.84 -14.03
C PRO A 719 -27.58 6.21 -13.31
N ALA A 720 -26.51 7.00 -13.43
CA ALA A 720 -26.42 8.36 -12.92
C ALA A 720 -26.42 9.39 -14.07
N LEU A 721 -27.43 9.34 -14.96
CA LEU A 721 -27.54 10.25 -16.11
C LEU A 721 -27.74 11.73 -15.72
N THR A 722 -28.14 12.00 -14.48
CA THR A 722 -28.35 13.35 -13.93
C THR A 722 -27.07 14.01 -13.38
N ASP A 723 -25.92 13.32 -13.38
CA ASP A 723 -24.65 13.82 -12.83
C ASP A 723 -23.81 14.56 -13.90
N GLY A 724 -24.37 15.63 -14.46
CA GLY A 724 -23.76 16.40 -15.56
C GLY A 724 -24.66 17.53 -16.09
N SER A 725 -24.23 18.19 -17.15
CA SER A 725 -25.00 19.24 -17.83
C SER A 725 -26.37 18.76 -18.33
N LEU A 726 -26.53 17.49 -18.73
CA LEU A 726 -27.85 16.95 -19.04
C LEU A 726 -28.78 16.96 -17.82
N GLY A 727 -28.22 16.72 -16.63
CA GLY A 727 -28.90 16.89 -15.34
C GLY A 727 -29.31 18.34 -15.09
N ASP A 728 -28.42 19.31 -15.37
CA ASP A 728 -28.74 20.75 -15.27
C ASP A 728 -29.91 21.12 -16.20
N MET A 729 -29.93 20.59 -17.44
CA MET A 729 -31.02 20.86 -18.39
C MET A 729 -32.34 20.22 -17.96
N ILE A 730 -32.32 18.99 -17.45
CA ILE A 730 -33.51 18.35 -16.84
C ILE A 730 -33.99 19.15 -15.63
N TYR A 731 -33.07 19.67 -14.79
CA TYR A 731 -33.40 20.50 -13.65
C TYR A 731 -34.09 21.80 -14.08
N PHE A 732 -33.51 22.58 -15.00
CA PHE A 732 -34.15 23.81 -15.50
C PHE A 732 -35.45 23.55 -16.26
N HIS A 733 -35.54 22.44 -17.00
CA HIS A 733 -36.76 21.99 -17.67
C HIS A 733 -37.87 21.71 -16.66
N SER A 734 -37.57 21.03 -15.55
CA SER A 734 -38.57 20.63 -14.54
C SER A 734 -39.31 21.79 -13.87
N PHE A 735 -38.74 22.99 -13.81
CA PHE A 735 -39.44 24.19 -13.31
C PHE A 735 -40.37 24.83 -14.34
N LYS A 736 -40.10 24.65 -15.64
CA LYS A 736 -40.93 25.15 -16.74
C LYS A 736 -42.05 24.15 -17.09
N SER A 737 -41.69 22.87 -17.13
CA SER A 737 -42.46 21.73 -17.61
C SER A 737 -42.28 20.56 -16.63
N PRO A 738 -42.94 20.56 -15.46
CA PRO A 738 -42.72 19.56 -14.42
C PRO A 738 -43.21 18.16 -14.80
N GLY A 739 -42.52 17.14 -14.28
CA GLY A 739 -43.03 15.76 -14.24
C GLY A 739 -42.26 14.72 -15.04
N LEU A 740 -41.16 15.05 -15.74
CA LEU A 740 -40.35 14.05 -16.44
C LEU A 740 -39.66 13.10 -15.45
N VAL A 741 -39.81 11.78 -15.63
CA VAL A 741 -39.26 10.75 -14.75
C VAL A 741 -38.32 9.82 -15.51
N LEU A 742 -37.14 9.55 -14.96
CA LEU A 742 -36.20 8.55 -15.48
C LEU A 742 -36.10 7.37 -14.50
N ASP A 743 -36.65 6.22 -14.86
CA ASP A 743 -36.50 4.99 -14.07
C ASP A 743 -35.16 4.30 -14.35
N ILE A 744 -34.45 3.94 -13.28
CA ILE A 744 -33.21 3.18 -13.31
C ILE A 744 -33.43 1.67 -13.12
N VAL A 745 -34.58 1.25 -12.59
CA VAL A 745 -34.87 -0.15 -12.25
C VAL A 745 -35.11 -0.99 -13.50
N GLU A 746 -35.88 -0.49 -14.46
CA GLU A 746 -36.04 -1.14 -15.77
C GLU A 746 -34.68 -1.25 -16.51
N ASP A 747 -33.83 -0.23 -16.42
CA ASP A 747 -32.49 -0.26 -17.03
C ASP A 747 -31.57 -1.30 -16.39
N ILE A 748 -31.59 -1.46 -15.05
CA ILE A 748 -30.86 -2.53 -14.35
C ILE A 748 -31.34 -3.91 -14.82
N ARG A 749 -32.66 -4.13 -14.97
CA ARG A 749 -33.19 -5.38 -15.52
C ARG A 749 -32.66 -5.63 -16.93
N ARG A 750 -32.75 -4.64 -17.83
CA ARG A 750 -32.29 -4.76 -19.21
C ARG A 750 -30.78 -5.04 -19.31
N MET A 751 -29.97 -4.34 -18.52
CA MET A 751 -28.52 -4.51 -18.44
C MET A 751 -28.15 -5.92 -17.94
N ASN A 752 -28.78 -6.40 -16.87
CA ASN A 752 -28.53 -7.74 -16.33
C ASN A 752 -28.97 -8.83 -17.31
N SER A 753 -30.13 -8.71 -17.97
CA SER A 753 -30.57 -9.64 -19.02
C SER A 753 -29.54 -9.76 -20.16
N GLN A 754 -28.88 -8.66 -20.58
CA GLN A 754 -27.82 -8.74 -21.60
C GLN A 754 -26.66 -9.66 -21.19
N ALA A 755 -26.34 -9.75 -19.90
CA ALA A 755 -25.28 -10.62 -19.38
C ALA A 755 -25.78 -12.05 -19.15
N VAL A 756 -26.94 -12.22 -18.52
CA VAL A 756 -27.54 -13.54 -18.21
C VAL A 756 -27.74 -14.39 -19.47
N PHE A 757 -28.24 -13.80 -20.55
CA PHE A 757 -28.51 -14.51 -21.80
C PHE A 757 -27.33 -14.52 -22.79
N ALA A 758 -26.14 -14.07 -22.39
CA ALA A 758 -24.93 -14.10 -23.22
C ALA A 758 -24.23 -15.46 -23.19
N LYS A 759 -24.09 -16.11 -24.36
CA LYS A 759 -23.35 -17.38 -24.53
C LYS A 759 -21.91 -17.30 -23.99
N LYS A 760 -21.21 -16.22 -24.32
CA LYS A 760 -19.97 -15.76 -23.68
C LYS A 760 -20.03 -14.25 -23.48
N SER A 761 -19.31 -13.72 -22.50
CA SER A 761 -19.21 -12.27 -22.30
C SER A 761 -17.77 -11.79 -22.18
N GLY A 762 -17.50 -10.64 -22.80
CA GLY A 762 -16.23 -9.93 -22.71
C GLY A 762 -16.43 -8.53 -22.13
N MET A 763 -15.58 -8.14 -21.19
CA MET A 763 -15.57 -6.79 -20.62
C MET A 763 -14.33 -6.01 -21.09
N ILE A 764 -14.55 -4.84 -21.69
CA ILE A 764 -13.50 -3.87 -22.02
C ILE A 764 -13.82 -2.60 -21.24
N ILE A 765 -13.03 -2.28 -20.21
CA ILE A 765 -13.34 -1.20 -19.26
C ILE A 765 -12.19 -0.19 -19.23
N LEU A 766 -12.49 1.03 -19.67
CA LEU A 766 -11.57 2.16 -19.73
C LEU A 766 -11.88 3.12 -18.57
N GLY A 767 -11.03 3.15 -17.55
CA GLY A 767 -11.28 3.87 -16.30
C GLY A 767 -11.83 3.01 -15.16
N GLY A 768 -12.62 3.62 -14.28
CA GLY A 768 -13.09 3.02 -13.03
C GLY A 768 -14.49 3.51 -12.64
N GLY A 769 -14.79 3.57 -11.34
CA GLY A 769 -16.04 4.11 -10.83
C GLY A 769 -17.28 3.33 -11.28
N LEU A 770 -18.40 4.05 -11.44
CA LEU A 770 -19.71 3.46 -11.71
C LEU A 770 -19.71 2.56 -12.96
N VAL A 771 -19.01 2.95 -14.03
CA VAL A 771 -19.02 2.21 -15.30
C VAL A 771 -18.32 0.85 -15.16
N LYS A 772 -17.22 0.80 -14.40
CA LYS A 772 -16.53 -0.45 -14.06
C LYS A 772 -17.45 -1.35 -13.24
N HIS A 773 -17.97 -0.81 -12.14
CA HIS A 773 -18.75 -1.59 -11.20
C HIS A 773 -20.04 -2.13 -11.85
N HIS A 774 -20.75 -1.32 -12.65
CA HIS A 774 -22.03 -1.70 -13.23
C HIS A 774 -21.90 -2.82 -14.28
N ILE A 775 -20.88 -2.78 -15.15
CA ILE A 775 -20.59 -3.88 -16.10
C ILE A 775 -20.20 -5.16 -15.35
N ALA A 776 -19.29 -5.06 -14.38
CA ALA A 776 -18.84 -6.21 -13.60
C ALA A 776 -19.99 -6.84 -12.79
N ASN A 777 -20.88 -6.02 -12.23
CA ASN A 777 -22.04 -6.47 -11.46
C ASN A 777 -23.16 -7.07 -12.34
N ALA A 778 -23.31 -6.64 -13.60
CA ALA A 778 -24.17 -7.35 -14.55
C ALA A 778 -23.61 -8.74 -14.86
N ASN A 779 -22.29 -8.86 -15.01
CA ASN A 779 -21.62 -10.13 -15.30
C ASN A 779 -21.54 -11.07 -14.08
N LEU A 780 -21.73 -10.59 -12.85
CA LEU A 780 -21.99 -11.45 -11.68
C LEU A 780 -23.23 -12.33 -11.88
N MET A 781 -24.28 -11.82 -12.52
CA MET A 781 -25.56 -12.52 -12.71
C MET A 781 -25.46 -13.77 -13.60
N ARG A 782 -24.34 -13.94 -14.32
CA ARG A 782 -23.99 -15.12 -15.13
C ARG A 782 -22.81 -15.93 -14.56
N ASN A 783 -22.49 -15.72 -13.28
CA ASN A 783 -21.32 -16.27 -12.59
C ASN A 783 -19.97 -15.89 -13.26
N GLY A 784 -19.87 -14.63 -13.67
CA GLY A 784 -18.65 -13.97 -14.12
C GLY A 784 -18.50 -13.80 -15.63
N ALA A 785 -17.71 -12.81 -16.04
CA ALA A 785 -17.30 -12.66 -17.43
C ALA A 785 -16.24 -13.70 -17.84
N ASP A 786 -16.28 -14.13 -19.10
CA ASP A 786 -15.31 -15.08 -19.68
C ASP A 786 -13.98 -14.41 -20.06
N TYR A 787 -14.04 -13.14 -20.46
CA TYR A 787 -12.88 -12.33 -20.83
C TYR A 787 -12.98 -10.95 -20.18
N ALA A 788 -11.86 -10.39 -19.70
CA ALA A 788 -11.84 -9.04 -19.13
C ALA A 788 -10.53 -8.31 -19.39
N VAL A 789 -10.63 -7.07 -19.86
CA VAL A 789 -9.51 -6.14 -20.06
C VAL A 789 -9.87 -4.80 -19.41
N PHE A 790 -9.08 -4.41 -18.41
CA PHE A 790 -9.18 -3.12 -17.74
C PHE A 790 -8.02 -2.22 -18.16
N VAL A 791 -8.29 -0.97 -18.52
CA VAL A 791 -7.29 0.06 -18.82
C VAL A 791 -7.58 1.25 -17.92
N ASN A 792 -6.84 1.40 -16.81
CA ASN A 792 -7.03 2.52 -15.90
C ASN A 792 -5.79 2.87 -15.08
N THR A 793 -5.83 4.03 -14.44
CA THR A 793 -4.74 4.58 -13.62
C THR A 793 -4.92 4.32 -12.12
N GLY A 794 -6.03 3.66 -11.71
CA GLY A 794 -6.38 3.40 -10.32
C GLY A 794 -5.46 2.36 -9.67
N GLN A 795 -5.13 2.59 -8.39
CA GLN A 795 -4.18 1.78 -7.61
C GLN A 795 -4.88 1.09 -6.45
N GLU A 796 -4.45 -0.11 -6.07
CA GLU A 796 -5.15 -0.94 -5.09
C GLU A 796 -5.03 -0.48 -3.63
N PHE A 797 -4.06 0.38 -3.30
CA PHE A 797 -3.70 0.70 -1.91
C PHE A 797 -4.78 1.47 -1.12
N ASP A 798 -5.73 2.10 -1.81
CA ASP A 798 -6.82 2.88 -1.22
C ASP A 798 -8.10 2.08 -0.99
N GLY A 799 -8.14 0.81 -1.41
CA GLY A 799 -9.33 -0.05 -1.30
C GLY A 799 -10.48 0.33 -2.23
N SER A 800 -10.25 1.16 -3.26
CA SER A 800 -11.29 1.57 -4.21
C SER A 800 -11.57 0.49 -5.27
N ASP A 801 -12.85 0.29 -5.62
CA ASP A 801 -13.21 -0.57 -6.77
C ASP A 801 -12.53 -0.09 -8.06
N SER A 802 -12.35 1.23 -8.24
CA SER A 802 -11.58 1.81 -9.35
C SER A 802 -10.14 1.29 -9.41
N GLY A 803 -9.49 1.16 -8.25
CA GLY A 803 -8.10 0.74 -8.09
C GLY A 803 -7.88 -0.76 -8.07
N ALA A 804 -8.91 -1.53 -7.71
CA ALA A 804 -8.91 -2.99 -7.64
C ALA A 804 -8.24 -3.66 -8.85
N ARG A 805 -7.55 -4.78 -8.58
CA ARG A 805 -7.07 -5.70 -9.61
C ARG A 805 -8.23 -6.58 -10.12
N PRO A 806 -8.16 -7.12 -11.35
CA PRO A 806 -9.19 -8.03 -11.84
C PRO A 806 -9.36 -9.29 -10.99
N ASP A 807 -8.30 -9.72 -10.30
CA ASP A 807 -8.29 -10.84 -9.35
C ASP A 807 -9.28 -10.64 -8.18
N GLU A 808 -9.46 -9.41 -7.70
CA GLU A 808 -10.49 -9.08 -6.71
C GLU A 808 -11.90 -9.30 -7.31
N ALA A 809 -12.12 -8.95 -8.57
CA ALA A 809 -13.38 -9.22 -9.25
C ALA A 809 -13.64 -10.72 -9.47
N VAL A 810 -12.61 -11.58 -9.42
CA VAL A 810 -12.76 -13.04 -9.40
C VAL A 810 -13.30 -13.52 -8.05
N SER A 811 -12.86 -12.95 -6.91
CA SER A 811 -13.36 -13.37 -5.59
C SER A 811 -14.86 -13.08 -5.40
N TRP A 812 -15.39 -12.07 -6.10
CA TRP A 812 -16.82 -11.77 -6.13
C TRP A 812 -17.63 -12.61 -7.12
N GLY A 813 -17.00 -13.38 -8.01
CA GLY A 813 -17.70 -14.02 -9.14
C GLY A 813 -18.12 -13.04 -10.25
N LYS A 814 -17.58 -11.81 -10.29
CA LYS A 814 -17.78 -10.83 -11.37
C LYS A 814 -16.92 -11.18 -12.61
N ILE A 815 -15.82 -11.89 -12.40
CA ILE A 815 -14.98 -12.54 -13.43
C ILE A 815 -14.89 -14.03 -13.09
N ARG A 816 -14.88 -14.90 -14.10
CA ARG A 816 -14.77 -16.36 -13.89
C ARG A 816 -13.39 -16.77 -13.40
N THR A 817 -13.32 -17.87 -12.64
CA THR A 817 -12.06 -18.47 -12.17
C THR A 817 -11.19 -19.10 -13.26
N ASP A 818 -11.76 -19.41 -14.42
CA ASP A 818 -11.05 -19.92 -15.61
C ASP A 818 -10.64 -18.81 -16.60
N ALA A 819 -11.04 -17.56 -16.35
CA ALA A 819 -10.67 -16.42 -17.18
C ALA A 819 -9.19 -16.01 -16.99
N LYS A 820 -8.64 -15.32 -17.98
CA LYS A 820 -7.28 -14.73 -17.93
C LYS A 820 -7.36 -13.20 -18.01
N PRO A 821 -7.89 -12.54 -16.97
CA PRO A 821 -8.17 -11.11 -17.03
C PRO A 821 -6.88 -10.28 -17.01
N VAL A 822 -6.88 -9.15 -17.71
CA VAL A 822 -5.69 -8.29 -17.86
C VAL A 822 -6.00 -6.87 -17.40
N LYS A 823 -5.08 -6.25 -16.66
CA LYS A 823 -5.11 -4.82 -16.32
C LYS A 823 -3.88 -4.12 -16.88
N VAL A 824 -4.10 -3.08 -17.67
CA VAL A 824 -3.08 -2.15 -18.16
C VAL A 824 -3.13 -0.89 -17.31
N TYR A 825 -2.05 -0.62 -16.57
CA TYR A 825 -1.92 0.57 -15.73
C TYR A 825 -1.41 1.74 -16.57
N ALA A 826 -2.30 2.40 -17.29
CA ALA A 826 -1.98 3.50 -18.21
C ALA A 826 -3.17 4.46 -18.37
N ASP A 827 -2.88 5.66 -18.89
CA ASP A 827 -3.91 6.53 -19.44
C ASP A 827 -4.46 5.92 -20.74
N ALA A 828 -5.79 5.75 -20.81
CA ALA A 828 -6.43 5.12 -21.96
C ALA A 828 -6.27 5.93 -23.26
N SER A 829 -6.01 7.25 -23.20
CA SER A 829 -5.72 8.07 -24.38
C SER A 829 -4.43 7.67 -25.10
N LEU A 830 -3.45 7.11 -24.39
CA LEU A 830 -2.20 6.61 -24.97
C LEU A 830 -2.35 5.21 -25.57
N VAL A 831 -3.09 4.31 -24.89
CA VAL A 831 -3.07 2.88 -25.22
C VAL A 831 -4.32 2.38 -25.94
N PHE A 832 -5.50 2.98 -25.74
CA PHE A 832 -6.72 2.47 -26.38
C PHE A 832 -6.73 2.63 -27.91
N PRO A 833 -6.22 3.73 -28.51
CA PRO A 833 -6.06 3.79 -29.97
C PRO A 833 -5.15 2.68 -30.52
N LEU A 834 -4.10 2.30 -29.78
CA LEU A 834 -3.19 1.20 -30.15
C LEU A 834 -3.87 -0.16 -30.01
N ILE A 835 -4.68 -0.36 -28.97
CA ILE A 835 -5.53 -1.55 -28.80
C ILE A 835 -6.48 -1.67 -30.00
N VAL A 836 -7.20 -0.60 -30.36
CA VAL A 836 -8.15 -0.61 -31.48
C VAL A 836 -7.43 -0.92 -32.80
N ALA A 837 -6.24 -0.35 -33.04
CA ALA A 837 -5.43 -0.64 -34.22
C ALA A 837 -5.08 -2.14 -34.34
N GLU A 838 -4.61 -2.76 -33.26
CA GLU A 838 -4.15 -4.16 -33.21
C GLU A 838 -5.26 -5.20 -32.97
N THR A 839 -6.53 -4.77 -32.91
CA THR A 839 -7.67 -5.66 -32.66
C THR A 839 -8.82 -5.39 -33.63
N PHE A 840 -9.73 -4.49 -33.27
CA PHE A 840 -10.95 -4.17 -33.99
C PHE A 840 -10.72 -3.64 -35.41
N ALA A 841 -9.73 -2.77 -35.60
CA ALA A 841 -9.37 -2.23 -36.93
C ALA A 841 -8.70 -3.30 -37.80
N LEU A 842 -7.77 -4.09 -37.24
CA LEU A 842 -7.13 -5.22 -37.92
C LEU A 842 -8.13 -6.31 -38.34
N HIS A 843 -9.27 -6.41 -37.66
CA HIS A 843 -10.34 -7.36 -37.96
C HIS A 843 -11.59 -6.71 -38.60
N ALA A 844 -11.49 -5.46 -39.06
CA ALA A 844 -12.62 -4.69 -39.58
C ALA A 844 -13.33 -5.37 -40.75
N ASP A 845 -12.61 -5.91 -41.74
CA ASP A 845 -13.22 -6.61 -42.88
C ASP A 845 -14.03 -7.86 -42.45
N LYS A 846 -13.57 -8.59 -41.42
CA LYS A 846 -14.30 -9.75 -40.89
C LYS A 846 -15.54 -9.33 -40.11
N LEU A 847 -15.39 -8.32 -39.25
CA LEU A 847 -16.47 -7.78 -38.41
C LEU A 847 -17.55 -7.05 -39.22
N THR A 848 -17.20 -6.52 -40.40
CA THR A 848 -18.12 -5.78 -41.29
C THR A 848 -18.56 -6.56 -42.54
N ALA A 849 -18.11 -7.81 -42.73
CA ALA A 849 -18.43 -8.61 -43.92
C ALA A 849 -19.95 -8.72 -44.20
N GLY A 850 -20.77 -8.79 -43.15
CA GLY A 850 -22.23 -8.82 -43.26
C GLY A 850 -22.89 -7.49 -43.67
N LYS A 851 -22.18 -6.36 -43.64
CA LYS A 851 -22.71 -5.03 -44.05
C LYS A 851 -22.47 -4.69 -45.53
N LYS A 852 -21.72 -5.50 -46.30
CA LYS A 852 -21.45 -5.25 -47.73
C LYS A 852 -22.57 -5.79 -48.67
N ALA A 853 -23.70 -6.23 -48.10
CA ALA A 853 -24.80 -6.89 -48.84
C ALA A 853 -26.15 -6.16 -48.78
N ASP A 854 -26.26 -5.04 -48.03
CA ASP A 854 -27.45 -4.18 -47.88
C ASP A 854 -27.17 -2.77 -48.44
#